data_AF-A0A2E4V892-F1
#
_entry.id   AF-A0A2E4V892-F1
#
_cell.length_a   1.000
_cell.length_b   1.000
_cell.length_c   1.000
_cell.angle_alpha   90.00
_cell.angle_beta   90.00
_cell.angle_gamma   90.00
#
_symmetry.space_group_name_H-M   'P 1'
#
loop_
_entity.id
_entity.type
_entity.pdbx_description
1 polymer ?
#
loop_
_entity_poly.entity_id
_entity_poly.type
_entity_poly.pdbx_seq_one_letter_code
_entity_poly.pdbx_strand_id
1 'polypeptide(L)'
;MTDQQTPEANQIGNANSRVYAIAKQYDLSSKDFIQRLADYGVSVKSHMSTLDAKTLELIETKFSESVNVANIGTANEKVAKEEPTELDLDEDSDKTKNKNIETKKKVNKKKVKSKKNKQEKKDERKKEVKTEILDAEIEIEEGISVGKLATTLNKRSTEIIMQLMKLGVMANVNQSLDFEALNSISSSFDFVPVRRLTLEQINLVDEDDDPTDLIPRAPVVTIMGHVDHGKTSLLDAVRQSNVLQTEAGSITQHIGAYHVELDGGKVVFLDTPGHAAFTAMRSRGAEVTDLVVLIVAADDGIMPQTIEAISHAKAANVPIVVAINKIDVATARPDFVKQQLIEQDLMPEEWGGQTTVVEISALERLGVDDLLELILLEAELLELKANPDKLARATVVEAKLDRGRGAAATILVQEGTLRVGDAFVAGMYSGRVRAMIDDWGKPIEEAGPSTPVEVLGFNGVPEAGDSFYAVRSEKIAKEISDKRQVEHRENKLGTNSRVTLEALFEQVKSGNIKDLNVILKGDVQGSVQAIAQSLTEQGNKEVGVNVIHQAVGGITEADILLATASNAIVVGFNVHPTTEALRTSDAEGIDVRSYNVIYELINDVRSAIEGMLEPEVREVVLGRAIIREIFQVPRAGIVAGSYVNWGKVVHNQPLRVLRNNRLIYEGKTDSLRRFQDNVGEVATNYECGISIDGFDDFKIDDVLECYTEEYIARKL
;
A
#
# COMPACT_ATOMS: atom_id res chain seq x y z
N MET A 1 38.48 40.91 -1.56
CA MET A 1 38.97 39.85 -0.68
C MET A 1 38.14 38.62 -1.04
N THR A 2 38.68 37.65 -1.80
CA THR A 2 39.66 36.61 -1.37
C THR A 2 39.05 35.72 -0.28
N ASP A 3 38.94 34.40 -0.43
CA ASP A 3 39.59 33.49 -1.40
C ASP A 3 38.69 32.34 -1.89
N GLN A 4 39.15 31.69 -2.96
CA GLN A 4 38.66 30.39 -3.43
C GLN A 4 39.01 29.30 -2.42
N GLN A 5 38.10 28.33 -2.20
CA GLN A 5 38.48 27.02 -1.66
C GLN A 5 37.94 25.88 -2.52
N THR A 6 38.88 25.03 -2.92
CA THR A 6 38.77 23.75 -3.62
C THR A 6 38.07 22.67 -2.77
N PRO A 7 37.55 21.59 -3.38
CA PRO A 7 36.77 20.58 -2.68
C PRO A 7 37.58 19.79 -1.64
N GLU A 8 36.92 19.40 -0.55
CA GLU A 8 37.51 18.52 0.46
C GLU A 8 37.66 17.08 -0.05
N ALA A 9 38.72 16.42 0.40
CA ALA A 9 39.20 15.15 -0.15
C ALA A 9 38.47 13.92 0.39
N ASN A 10 38.30 12.92 -0.47
CA ASN A 10 37.92 11.55 -0.08
C ASN A 10 38.88 11.01 0.99
N GLN A 11 38.40 10.80 2.22
CA GLN A 11 39.24 10.25 3.28
C GLN A 11 39.43 8.73 3.16
N ILE A 12 40.65 8.37 2.72
CA ILE A 12 41.49 7.30 3.27
C ILE A 12 40.81 5.92 3.37
N GLY A 13 40.97 5.12 2.31
CA GLY A 13 40.92 3.67 2.42
C GLY A 13 41.99 3.17 3.40
N ASN A 14 41.61 2.30 4.35
CA ASN A 14 42.50 1.77 5.38
C ASN A 14 43.79 1.17 4.78
N ALA A 15 44.92 1.33 5.46
CA ALA A 15 46.27 0.90 5.03
C ALA A 15 46.50 -0.64 5.01
N ASN A 16 45.43 -1.42 4.84
CA ASN A 16 45.39 -2.87 4.62
C ASN A 16 44.20 -3.24 3.71
N SER A 17 43.89 -2.40 2.72
CA SER A 17 42.74 -2.61 1.83
C SER A 17 43.02 -3.78 0.87
N ARG A 18 42.04 -4.67 0.72
CA ARG A 18 42.14 -5.87 -0.13
C ARG A 18 41.84 -5.54 -1.57
N VAL A 19 42.52 -6.21 -2.51
CA VAL A 19 42.39 -5.99 -3.97
C VAL A 19 40.94 -5.96 -4.45
N TYR A 20 40.07 -6.87 -3.99
CA TYR A 20 38.63 -6.87 -4.35
C TYR A 20 37.91 -5.55 -4.00
N ALA A 21 38.18 -4.97 -2.82
CA ALA A 21 37.50 -3.75 -2.38
C ALA A 21 37.88 -2.53 -3.23
N ILE A 22 39.14 -2.46 -3.65
CA ILE A 22 39.66 -1.38 -4.50
C ILE A 22 39.20 -1.58 -5.96
N ALA A 23 39.18 -2.82 -6.46
CA ALA A 23 38.63 -3.13 -7.79
C ALA A 23 37.18 -2.64 -7.93
N LYS A 24 36.36 -2.81 -6.87
CA LYS A 24 34.98 -2.31 -6.82
C LYS A 24 34.87 -0.78 -6.78
N GLN A 25 35.87 -0.05 -6.29
CA GLN A 25 35.88 1.43 -6.32
C GLN A 25 36.11 2.00 -7.73
N TYR A 26 36.77 1.23 -8.61
CA TYR A 26 37.01 1.59 -10.01
C TYR A 26 36.08 0.84 -10.99
N ASP A 27 35.02 0.23 -10.47
CA ASP A 27 34.02 -0.57 -11.19
C ASP A 27 34.61 -1.64 -12.14
N LEU A 28 35.70 -2.27 -11.71
CA LEU A 28 36.42 -3.29 -12.47
C LEU A 28 36.27 -4.67 -11.85
N SER A 29 36.20 -5.70 -12.71
CA SER A 29 36.30 -7.08 -12.23
C SER A 29 37.65 -7.26 -11.54
N SER A 30 37.68 -8.04 -10.45
CA SER A 30 38.92 -8.24 -9.69
C SER A 30 40.00 -8.98 -10.49
N LYS A 31 39.64 -9.61 -11.60
CA LYS A 31 40.57 -10.25 -12.56
C LYS A 31 41.23 -9.20 -13.44
N ASP A 32 40.45 -8.29 -14.02
CA ASP A 32 40.96 -7.21 -14.87
C ASP A 32 41.80 -6.21 -14.06
N PHE A 33 41.40 -5.95 -12.82
CA PHE A 33 42.16 -5.11 -11.90
C PHE A 33 43.51 -5.73 -11.52
N ILE A 34 43.60 -7.06 -11.27
CA ILE A 34 44.89 -7.74 -11.08
C ILE A 34 45.74 -7.71 -12.35
N GLN A 35 45.13 -7.84 -13.53
CA GLN A 35 45.85 -7.79 -14.80
C GLN A 35 46.47 -6.40 -15.03
N ARG A 36 45.72 -5.32 -14.83
CA ARG A 36 46.25 -3.95 -14.90
C ARG A 36 47.34 -3.69 -13.85
N LEU A 37 47.22 -4.24 -12.63
CA LEU A 37 48.30 -4.15 -11.63
C LEU A 37 49.59 -4.84 -12.09
N ALA A 38 49.49 -5.97 -12.79
CA ALA A 38 50.65 -6.64 -13.37
C ALA A 38 51.32 -5.80 -14.48
N ASP A 39 50.53 -5.10 -15.31
CA ASP A 39 51.04 -4.17 -16.33
C ASP A 39 51.81 -2.99 -15.72
N TYR A 40 51.42 -2.53 -14.52
CA TYR A 40 52.16 -1.53 -13.73
C TYR A 40 53.31 -2.11 -12.88
N GLY A 41 53.67 -3.39 -13.07
CA GLY A 41 54.80 -4.04 -12.40
C GLY A 41 54.52 -4.55 -10.98
N VAL A 42 53.25 -4.58 -10.56
CA VAL A 42 52.82 -5.01 -9.22
C VAL A 42 52.18 -6.40 -9.30
N SER A 43 52.98 -7.45 -9.04
CA SER A 43 52.47 -8.83 -9.06
C SER A 43 51.70 -9.18 -7.78
N VAL A 44 50.40 -9.42 -7.88
CA VAL A 44 49.56 -9.85 -6.75
C VAL A 44 48.99 -11.25 -6.98
N LYS A 45 49.05 -12.11 -5.96
CA LYS A 45 48.76 -13.55 -6.10
C LYS A 45 47.28 -13.94 -6.00
N SER A 46 46.43 -13.07 -5.45
CA SER A 46 45.00 -13.36 -5.23
C SER A 46 44.20 -12.08 -4.95
N HIS A 47 42.90 -12.09 -5.27
CA HIS A 47 41.96 -10.98 -4.99
C HIS A 47 41.81 -10.65 -3.49
N MET A 48 42.25 -11.55 -2.60
CA MET A 48 42.23 -11.35 -1.14
C MET A 48 43.52 -10.75 -0.57
N SER A 49 44.57 -10.57 -1.37
CA SER A 49 45.80 -9.92 -0.93
C SER A 49 45.54 -8.46 -0.53
N THR A 50 46.27 -7.98 0.47
CA THR A 50 46.33 -6.57 0.87
C THR A 50 47.42 -5.85 0.08
N LEU A 51 47.18 -4.59 -0.30
CA LEU A 51 48.15 -3.74 -0.97
C LEU A 51 48.81 -2.77 0.02
N ASP A 52 50.12 -2.56 -0.12
CA ASP A 52 50.89 -1.62 0.69
C ASP A 52 50.53 -0.17 0.32
N ALA A 53 50.63 0.75 1.30
CA ALA A 53 50.26 2.16 1.11
C ALA A 53 50.98 2.85 -0.09
N LYS A 54 52.26 2.52 -0.32
CA LYS A 54 53.03 3.02 -1.48
C LYS A 54 52.50 2.54 -2.83
N THR A 55 51.80 1.41 -2.85
CA THR A 55 51.20 0.85 -4.06
C THR A 55 49.84 1.49 -4.34
N LEU A 56 49.08 1.84 -3.28
CA LEU A 56 47.81 2.58 -3.40
C LEU A 56 48.02 3.97 -4.03
N GLU A 57 49.03 4.71 -3.54
CA GLU A 57 49.39 6.04 -4.05
C GLU A 57 49.79 6.03 -5.54
N LEU A 58 50.44 4.94 -6.00
CA LEU A 58 50.80 4.72 -7.40
C LEU A 58 49.56 4.40 -8.27
N ILE A 59 48.56 3.71 -7.71
CA ILE A 59 47.30 3.38 -8.41
C ILE A 59 46.47 4.65 -8.59
N GLU A 60 46.32 5.47 -7.54
CA GLU A 60 45.55 6.72 -7.60
C GLU A 60 46.09 7.69 -8.65
N THR A 61 47.42 7.88 -8.72
CA THR A 61 48.05 8.71 -9.75
C THR A 61 47.89 8.13 -11.16
N LYS A 62 48.02 6.81 -11.34
CA LYS A 62 47.98 6.18 -12.69
C LYS A 62 46.56 5.99 -13.25
N PHE A 63 45.59 5.63 -12.43
CA PHE A 63 44.21 5.42 -12.89
C PHE A 63 43.50 6.75 -13.17
N SER A 64 43.72 7.80 -12.37
CA SER A 64 43.13 9.13 -12.60
C SER A 64 43.62 9.80 -13.91
N GLU A 65 44.88 9.56 -14.31
CA GLU A 65 45.40 9.96 -15.63
C GLU A 65 44.69 9.19 -16.77
N SER A 66 44.40 7.90 -16.59
CA SER A 66 43.87 7.04 -17.67
C SER A 66 42.42 7.33 -18.09
N VAL A 67 41.59 7.86 -17.18
CA VAL A 67 40.17 8.16 -17.45
C VAL A 67 40.01 9.46 -18.26
N ASN A 68 40.94 10.42 -18.11
CA ASN A 68 40.85 11.73 -18.76
C ASN A 68 41.37 11.79 -20.21
N VAL A 69 41.91 10.69 -20.76
CA VAL A 69 42.50 10.66 -22.11
C VAL A 69 41.64 9.90 -23.14
N ALA A 70 40.62 9.16 -22.68
CA ALA A 70 39.74 8.39 -23.59
C ALA A 70 38.72 9.25 -24.36
N ASN A 71 38.46 10.50 -23.92
CA ASN A 71 37.47 11.40 -24.52
C ASN A 71 38.12 12.67 -25.09
N ILE A 72 38.69 12.58 -26.30
CA ILE A 72 38.81 13.63 -27.35
C ILE A 72 39.30 12.91 -28.64
N GLY A 73 38.69 13.18 -29.79
CA GLY A 73 38.92 12.43 -31.05
C GLY A 73 40.31 12.62 -31.70
N THR A 74 40.60 12.10 -32.91
CA THR A 74 39.77 12.03 -34.12
C THR A 74 40.48 11.26 -35.26
N ALA A 75 39.74 10.99 -36.35
CA ALA A 75 40.18 10.95 -37.76
C ALA A 75 40.86 9.70 -38.40
N ASN A 76 40.40 9.46 -39.64
CA ASN A 76 40.79 8.45 -40.64
C ASN A 76 42.29 8.37 -41.01
N GLU A 77 42.80 7.17 -41.38
CA GLU A 77 43.21 6.85 -42.76
C GLU A 77 43.59 5.36 -43.04
N LYS A 78 42.90 4.76 -44.04
CA LYS A 78 43.36 3.91 -45.18
C LYS A 78 44.35 2.72 -45.07
N VAL A 79 43.91 1.65 -45.77
CA VAL A 79 44.64 0.73 -46.71
C VAL A 79 45.38 -0.50 -46.14
N ALA A 80 45.34 -1.72 -46.75
CA ALA A 80 44.40 -2.39 -47.69
C ALA A 80 44.79 -3.90 -47.91
N LYS A 81 43.89 -4.68 -48.55
CA LYS A 81 44.07 -6.04 -49.15
C LYS A 81 44.22 -7.22 -48.15
N GLU A 82 43.82 -8.46 -48.48
CA GLU A 82 43.68 -9.11 -49.79
C GLU A 82 42.54 -10.17 -49.86
N GLU A 83 42.18 -10.55 -51.09
CA GLU A 83 41.09 -11.47 -51.52
C GLU A 83 41.53 -12.97 -51.49
N PRO A 84 40.72 -14.03 -51.81
CA PRO A 84 39.91 -14.12 -53.05
C PRO A 84 38.61 -15.00 -53.10
N THR A 85 37.81 -14.73 -54.15
CA THR A 85 36.98 -15.65 -54.99
C THR A 85 35.92 -16.56 -54.34
N GLU A 86 34.62 -16.36 -54.57
CA GLU A 86 33.82 -16.62 -55.80
C GLU A 86 33.37 -18.09 -55.97
N LEU A 87 32.06 -18.29 -56.14
CA LEU A 87 31.47 -19.02 -57.27
C LEU A 87 29.95 -18.87 -57.29
N ASP A 88 29.40 -18.51 -58.45
CA ASP A 88 27.98 -18.32 -58.73
C ASP A 88 27.19 -19.64 -58.78
N LEU A 89 25.86 -19.56 -58.73
CA LEU A 89 25.02 -19.78 -59.93
C LEU A 89 23.51 -19.64 -59.63
N ASP A 90 22.77 -19.29 -60.68
CA ASP A 90 21.40 -18.78 -60.64
C ASP A 90 20.26 -19.83 -60.70
N GLU A 91 19.05 -19.27 -60.73
CA GLU A 91 17.90 -19.71 -61.52
C GLU A 91 16.98 -20.87 -61.02
N ASP A 92 15.90 -20.41 -60.36
CA ASP A 92 14.55 -20.33 -60.96
C ASP A 92 13.54 -21.50 -60.86
N SER A 93 12.28 -21.09 -61.06
CA SER A 93 11.12 -21.85 -61.52
C SER A 93 10.20 -22.58 -60.52
N ASP A 94 9.12 -21.86 -60.22
CA ASP A 94 7.72 -22.28 -60.39
C ASP A 94 7.00 -23.28 -59.44
N LYS A 95 5.88 -22.75 -58.89
CA LYS A 95 4.49 -23.23 -59.06
C LYS A 95 4.32 -24.76 -59.28
N THR A 96 3.35 -25.44 -58.67
CA THR A 96 1.91 -25.09 -58.78
C THR A 96 0.99 -26.01 -57.93
N LYS A 97 -0.15 -25.45 -57.48
CA LYS A 97 -1.49 -26.09 -57.43
C LYS A 97 -1.80 -27.33 -56.55
N ASN A 98 -2.64 -27.04 -55.55
CA ASN A 98 -4.04 -27.54 -55.41
C ASN A 98 -4.41 -28.87 -54.71
N LYS A 99 -5.37 -28.67 -53.78
CA LYS A 99 -6.64 -29.38 -53.56
C LYS A 99 -6.69 -30.63 -52.67
N ASN A 100 -7.39 -30.43 -51.55
CA ASN A 100 -8.59 -31.15 -51.09
C ASN A 100 -8.58 -32.69 -51.11
N ILE A 101 -8.93 -33.30 -49.97
CA ILE A 101 -10.31 -33.80 -49.74
C ILE A 101 -10.53 -34.13 -48.25
N GLU A 102 -11.76 -33.93 -47.80
CA GLU A 102 -12.25 -34.22 -46.45
C GLU A 102 -12.38 -35.73 -46.17
N THR A 103 -12.33 -36.19 -44.92
CA THR A 103 -13.54 -36.55 -44.13
C THR A 103 -13.29 -37.43 -42.88
N LYS A 104 -14.12 -37.17 -41.85
CA LYS A 104 -14.75 -38.12 -40.88
C LYS A 104 -13.82 -39.03 -40.05
N LYS A 105 -13.69 -38.76 -38.73
CA LYS A 105 -14.66 -39.06 -37.64
C LYS A 105 -14.77 -40.54 -37.23
N LYS A 106 -14.32 -40.78 -35.99
CA LYS A 106 -15.06 -41.37 -34.85
C LYS A 106 -14.99 -42.89 -34.52
N VAL A 107 -14.30 -43.16 -33.39
CA VAL A 107 -14.88 -43.63 -32.09
C VAL A 107 -15.02 -45.13 -31.77
N ASN A 108 -14.39 -45.49 -30.62
CA ASN A 108 -14.70 -46.61 -29.70
C ASN A 108 -14.40 -48.06 -30.19
N LYS A 109 -14.16 -49.05 -29.31
CA LYS A 109 -14.84 -49.29 -28.01
C LYS A 109 -14.10 -50.30 -27.11
N LYS A 110 -13.88 -49.94 -25.84
CA LYS A 110 -13.91 -50.80 -24.60
C LYS A 110 -12.99 -52.05 -24.49
N LYS A 111 -12.71 -52.65 -23.33
CA LYS A 111 -12.61 -52.31 -21.87
C LYS A 111 -12.36 -53.66 -21.12
N VAL A 112 -12.03 -53.62 -19.81
CA VAL A 112 -12.33 -54.65 -18.76
C VAL A 112 -11.19 -55.59 -18.24
N LYS A 113 -10.80 -55.34 -16.97
CA LYS A 113 -10.29 -56.25 -15.88
C LYS A 113 -8.93 -56.95 -16.01
N SER A 114 -8.29 -57.43 -14.92
CA SER A 114 -7.95 -56.88 -13.57
C SER A 114 -7.44 -58.01 -12.63
N LYS A 115 -6.51 -57.68 -11.70
CA LYS A 115 -5.99 -58.49 -10.56
C LYS A 115 -4.99 -59.61 -10.96
N LYS A 116 -3.72 -59.56 -10.50
CA LYS A 116 -3.19 -59.89 -9.15
C LYS A 116 -3.47 -61.35 -8.79
N ASN A 117 -2.48 -62.22 -8.55
CA ASN A 117 -1.51 -62.09 -7.44
C ASN A 117 -0.35 -63.12 -7.51
N LYS A 118 0.79 -62.79 -6.86
CA LYS A 118 1.75 -63.71 -6.17
C LYS A 118 2.58 -64.71 -6.99
N GLN A 119 3.81 -65.11 -6.59
CA GLN A 119 4.86 -64.54 -5.71
C GLN A 119 6.17 -65.34 -5.97
N GLU A 120 7.34 -64.74 -5.74
CA GLU A 120 8.63 -65.42 -5.39
C GLU A 120 9.31 -66.38 -6.41
N LYS A 121 10.64 -66.60 -6.40
CA LYS A 121 11.83 -65.79 -6.07
C LYS A 121 13.09 -66.57 -6.55
N LYS A 122 14.27 -65.93 -6.51
CA LYS A 122 15.63 -66.46 -6.79
C LYS A 122 16.07 -66.59 -8.26
N ASP A 123 17.35 -66.43 -8.60
CA ASP A 123 18.42 -65.61 -7.98
C ASP A 123 19.51 -65.34 -9.05
N GLU A 124 20.15 -64.18 -8.92
CA GLU A 124 21.46 -63.74 -9.43
C GLU A 124 22.22 -64.54 -10.52
N ARG A 125 22.63 -63.82 -11.57
CA ARG A 125 24.07 -63.69 -11.89
C ARG A 125 24.39 -62.40 -12.64
N LYS A 126 25.48 -61.74 -12.20
CA LYS A 126 25.95 -60.43 -12.66
C LYS A 126 26.34 -60.42 -14.14
N LYS A 127 26.02 -59.33 -14.83
CA LYS A 127 26.87 -58.73 -15.87
C LYS A 127 27.00 -57.24 -15.59
N GLU A 128 28.22 -56.79 -15.42
CA GLU A 128 28.57 -55.38 -15.34
C GLU A 128 28.36 -54.76 -16.73
N VAL A 129 27.55 -53.71 -16.80
CA VAL A 129 27.56 -52.77 -17.92
C VAL A 129 28.20 -51.51 -17.38
N LYS A 130 29.44 -51.26 -17.79
CA LYS A 130 30.05 -49.94 -17.68
C LYS A 130 29.25 -49.04 -18.61
N THR A 131 28.39 -48.20 -18.04
CA THR A 131 27.83 -47.06 -18.76
C THR A 131 28.77 -45.91 -18.53
N GLU A 132 29.38 -45.40 -19.60
CA GLU A 132 30.14 -44.15 -19.56
C GLU A 132 29.15 -43.04 -19.22
N ILE A 133 29.28 -42.47 -18.02
CA ILE A 133 28.57 -41.25 -17.66
C ILE A 133 29.32 -40.14 -18.38
N LEU A 134 28.71 -39.61 -19.43
CA LEU A 134 29.04 -38.28 -19.90
C LEU A 134 28.66 -37.32 -18.76
N ASP A 135 29.64 -36.58 -18.26
CA ASP A 135 29.44 -35.57 -17.22
C ASP A 135 28.59 -34.42 -17.78
N ALA A 136 27.27 -34.59 -17.74
CA ALA A 136 26.32 -33.51 -17.90
C ALA A 136 26.23 -32.78 -16.55
N GLU A 137 26.65 -31.52 -16.52
CA GLU A 137 26.45 -30.66 -15.37
C GLU A 137 24.96 -30.64 -15.00
N ILE A 138 24.65 -30.95 -13.74
CA ILE A 138 23.27 -31.02 -13.28
C ILE A 138 22.79 -29.58 -13.08
N GLU A 139 22.01 -29.07 -14.02
CA GLU A 139 21.32 -27.79 -13.89
C GLU A 139 20.12 -27.93 -12.95
N ILE A 140 20.00 -27.00 -11.98
CA ILE A 140 18.93 -27.02 -10.98
C ILE A 140 18.30 -25.63 -10.87
N GLU A 141 17.00 -25.57 -11.16
CA GLU A 141 16.21 -24.34 -11.08
C GLU A 141 15.93 -23.88 -9.64
N GLU A 142 15.87 -22.56 -9.48
CA GLU A 142 15.30 -21.87 -8.32
C GLU A 142 13.88 -22.34 -7.93
N GLY A 143 13.56 -22.27 -6.64
CA GLY A 143 12.26 -22.68 -6.09
C GLY A 143 12.07 -24.19 -5.97
N ILE A 144 13.08 -25.01 -6.26
CA ILE A 144 13.04 -26.45 -5.98
C ILE A 144 12.93 -26.71 -4.46
N SER A 145 12.04 -27.62 -4.06
CA SER A 145 11.96 -28.02 -2.65
C SER A 145 13.13 -28.92 -2.26
N VAL A 146 13.60 -28.80 -1.01
CA VAL A 146 14.71 -29.62 -0.47
C VAL A 146 14.51 -31.12 -0.71
N GLY A 147 13.28 -31.62 -0.59
CA GLY A 147 12.92 -33.00 -0.90
C GLY A 147 13.11 -33.38 -2.37
N LYS A 148 12.67 -32.52 -3.31
CA LYS A 148 12.88 -32.72 -4.76
C LYS A 148 14.36 -32.62 -5.11
N LEU A 149 15.07 -31.62 -4.56
CA LEU A 149 16.50 -31.43 -4.74
C LEU A 149 17.30 -32.67 -4.34
N ALA A 150 16.97 -33.24 -3.18
CA ALA A 150 17.57 -34.49 -2.71
C ALA A 150 17.32 -35.67 -3.68
N THR A 151 16.14 -35.77 -4.27
CA THR A 151 15.87 -36.80 -5.30
C THR A 151 16.61 -36.56 -6.60
N THR A 152 16.75 -35.30 -7.05
CA THR A 152 17.50 -34.95 -8.28
C THR A 152 19.00 -35.27 -8.12
N LEU A 153 19.59 -34.90 -6.99
CA LEU A 153 20.99 -35.15 -6.65
C LEU A 153 21.27 -36.58 -6.16
N ASN A 154 20.24 -37.43 -6.04
CA ASN A 154 20.31 -38.78 -5.47
C ASN A 154 20.99 -38.82 -4.07
N LYS A 155 20.69 -37.82 -3.23
CA LYS A 155 21.16 -37.66 -1.84
C LYS A 155 20.02 -37.82 -0.85
N ARG A 156 20.33 -37.88 0.44
CA ARG A 156 19.30 -37.82 1.49
C ARG A 156 18.96 -36.38 1.79
N SER A 157 17.67 -36.05 1.94
CA SER A 157 17.24 -34.69 2.31
C SER A 157 17.87 -34.17 3.60
N THR A 158 18.21 -35.08 4.53
CA THR A 158 18.97 -34.76 5.75
C THR A 158 20.36 -34.20 5.49
N GLU A 159 21.06 -34.67 4.44
CA GLU A 159 22.42 -34.22 4.10
C GLU A 159 22.39 -32.77 3.57
N ILE A 160 21.39 -32.45 2.75
CA ILE A 160 21.18 -31.10 2.21
C ILE A 160 20.78 -30.12 3.33
N ILE A 161 19.84 -30.52 4.21
CA ILE A 161 19.43 -29.71 5.37
C ILE A 161 20.62 -29.46 6.31
N MET A 162 21.45 -30.48 6.57
CA MET A 162 22.67 -30.31 7.39
C MET A 162 23.69 -29.36 6.74
N GLN A 163 23.81 -29.32 5.41
CA GLN A 163 24.73 -28.42 4.74
C GLN A 163 24.22 -26.98 4.74
N LEU A 164 22.92 -26.77 4.47
CA LEU A 164 22.24 -25.47 4.59
C LEU A 164 22.38 -24.89 6.01
N MET A 165 22.16 -25.71 7.06
CA MET A 165 22.32 -25.25 8.45
C MET A 165 23.75 -24.82 8.80
N LYS A 166 24.79 -25.44 8.23
CA LYS A 166 26.19 -24.98 8.44
C LYS A 166 26.46 -23.60 7.82
N LEU A 167 25.71 -23.26 6.77
CA LEU A 167 25.81 -21.99 6.06
C LEU A 167 24.82 -20.94 6.61
N GLY A 168 24.13 -21.23 7.72
CA GLY A 168 23.20 -20.33 8.40
C GLY A 168 21.76 -20.41 7.91
N VAL A 169 21.46 -21.22 6.88
CA VAL A 169 20.11 -21.34 6.30
C VAL A 169 19.35 -22.49 6.97
N MET A 170 18.30 -22.17 7.75
CA MET A 170 17.40 -23.19 8.31
C MET A 170 16.30 -23.53 7.30
N ALA A 171 16.32 -24.76 6.78
CA ALA A 171 15.35 -25.25 5.81
C ALA A 171 14.72 -26.59 6.21
N ASN A 172 13.43 -26.77 5.92
CA ASN A 172 12.71 -28.05 6.08
C ASN A 172 12.57 -28.82 4.74
N VAL A 173 12.16 -30.09 4.79
CA VAL A 173 12.11 -30.98 3.60
C VAL A 173 11.18 -30.47 2.49
N ASN A 174 10.12 -29.74 2.83
CA ASN A 174 9.14 -29.23 1.87
C ASN A 174 9.42 -27.79 1.43
N GLN A 175 10.36 -27.10 2.08
CA GLN A 175 10.70 -25.72 1.80
C GLN A 175 11.39 -25.59 0.44
N SER A 176 10.93 -24.62 -0.36
CA SER A 176 11.60 -24.15 -1.57
C SER A 176 12.91 -23.42 -1.21
N LEU A 177 13.92 -23.57 -2.05
CA LEU A 177 15.19 -22.86 -1.93
C LEU A 177 15.24 -21.72 -2.95
N ASP A 178 15.71 -20.56 -2.50
CA ASP A 178 16.02 -19.39 -3.33
C ASP A 178 17.37 -19.57 -4.05
N PHE A 179 17.66 -18.67 -5.00
CA PHE A 179 18.93 -18.69 -5.73
C PHE A 179 20.14 -18.57 -4.80
N GLU A 180 20.07 -17.79 -3.72
CA GLU A 180 21.19 -17.62 -2.78
C GLU A 180 21.48 -18.91 -2.00
N ALA A 181 20.47 -19.58 -1.45
CA ALA A 181 20.65 -20.86 -0.78
C ALA A 181 21.13 -21.94 -1.75
N LEU A 182 20.59 -22.02 -2.96
CA LEU A 182 21.06 -22.95 -4.01
C LEU A 182 22.51 -22.67 -4.39
N ASN A 183 22.89 -21.41 -4.58
CA ASN A 183 24.26 -21.01 -4.88
C ASN A 183 25.22 -21.35 -3.72
N SER A 184 24.78 -21.19 -2.47
CA SER A 184 25.58 -21.54 -1.29
C SER A 184 25.91 -23.05 -1.19
N ILE A 185 25.03 -23.92 -1.70
CA ILE A 185 25.23 -25.38 -1.68
C ILE A 185 25.69 -25.97 -3.03
N SER A 186 25.67 -25.19 -4.12
CA SER A 186 26.09 -25.60 -5.47
C SER A 186 27.44 -26.33 -5.47
N SER A 187 28.46 -25.69 -4.89
CA SER A 187 29.84 -26.20 -4.78
C SER A 187 30.02 -27.36 -3.81
N SER A 188 28.98 -27.74 -3.06
CA SER A 188 28.98 -28.91 -2.15
C SER A 188 28.36 -30.16 -2.78
N PHE A 189 27.63 -30.01 -3.88
CA PHE A 189 26.83 -31.08 -4.49
C PHE A 189 26.95 -31.14 -6.03
N ASP A 190 27.92 -30.43 -6.61
CA ASP A 190 28.28 -30.44 -8.03
C ASP A 190 27.09 -30.23 -8.98
N PHE A 191 26.34 -29.15 -8.74
CA PHE A 191 25.24 -28.71 -9.59
C PHE A 191 25.34 -27.22 -9.90
N VAL A 192 24.87 -26.81 -11.08
CA VAL A 192 24.82 -25.40 -11.48
C VAL A 192 23.45 -24.84 -11.09
N PRO A 193 23.37 -23.83 -10.21
CA PRO A 193 22.11 -23.18 -9.88
C PRO A 193 21.70 -22.33 -11.08
N VAL A 194 20.64 -22.75 -11.78
CA VAL A 194 20.03 -21.93 -12.83
C VAL A 194 19.00 -21.05 -12.15
N ARG A 195 19.27 -19.73 -12.13
CA ARG A 195 18.25 -18.76 -11.71
C ARG A 195 17.04 -18.95 -12.60
N ARG A 196 15.85 -19.13 -12.03
CA ARG A 196 14.65 -19.22 -12.86
C ARG A 196 14.38 -17.81 -13.39
N LEU A 197 14.88 -17.54 -14.60
CA LEU A 197 14.29 -16.54 -15.48
C LEU A 197 12.81 -16.90 -15.58
N THR A 198 11.96 -16.17 -14.87
CA THR A 198 10.52 -16.27 -15.07
C THR A 198 10.21 -15.83 -16.50
N LEU A 199 9.07 -16.21 -17.07
CA LEU A 199 8.69 -15.73 -18.42
C LEU A 199 8.67 -14.19 -18.53
N GLU A 200 8.63 -13.52 -17.38
CA GLU A 200 8.81 -12.08 -17.18
C GLU A 200 10.19 -11.63 -17.68
N GLN A 201 11.30 -12.30 -17.32
CA GLN A 201 12.66 -11.93 -17.75
C GLN A 201 13.01 -12.33 -19.21
N ILE A 202 12.03 -12.76 -20.03
CA ILE A 202 12.24 -13.08 -21.45
C ILE A 202 11.27 -12.30 -22.36
N ASN A 203 10.17 -11.75 -21.83
CA ASN A 203 9.23 -10.91 -22.59
C ASN A 203 8.95 -9.53 -21.96
N LEU A 204 9.52 -9.23 -20.78
CA LEU A 204 9.45 -7.93 -20.09
C LEU A 204 10.86 -7.41 -19.74
N VAL A 205 11.87 -7.83 -20.50
CA VAL A 205 13.14 -7.08 -20.52
C VAL A 205 12.85 -5.85 -21.36
N ASP A 206 13.04 -4.68 -20.76
CA ASP A 206 13.14 -3.44 -21.53
C ASP A 206 14.34 -3.59 -22.47
N GLU A 207 14.08 -3.84 -23.76
CA GLU A 207 15.07 -3.57 -24.80
C GLU A 207 15.26 -2.05 -24.76
N ASP A 208 16.50 -1.59 -24.53
CA ASP A 208 16.80 -0.15 -24.53
C ASP A 208 16.34 0.46 -25.85
N ASP A 209 15.37 1.37 -25.79
CA ASP A 209 14.80 1.99 -27.00
C ASP A 209 15.89 2.75 -27.76
N ASP A 210 15.99 2.51 -29.07
CA ASP A 210 16.89 3.28 -29.93
C ASP A 210 16.51 4.78 -29.82
N PRO A 211 17.46 5.71 -29.61
CA PRO A 211 17.15 7.12 -29.36
C PRO A 211 16.40 7.84 -30.51
N THR A 212 16.29 7.21 -31.68
CA THR A 212 15.52 7.69 -32.84
C THR A 212 14.02 7.44 -32.71
N ASP A 213 13.61 6.46 -31.92
CA ASP A 213 12.23 5.96 -31.85
C ASP A 213 11.47 6.63 -30.68
N LEU A 214 12.18 7.42 -29.87
CA LEU A 214 11.68 8.24 -28.78
C LEU A 214 11.04 9.53 -29.32
N ILE A 215 9.71 9.58 -29.30
CA ILE A 215 8.91 10.73 -29.73
C ILE A 215 8.47 11.55 -28.49
N PRO A 216 8.42 12.90 -28.55
CA PRO A 216 7.87 13.71 -27.47
C PRO A 216 6.45 13.30 -27.08
N ARG A 217 6.17 13.20 -25.77
CA ARG A 217 4.83 12.85 -25.24
C ARG A 217 4.26 13.96 -24.36
N ALA A 218 2.94 13.95 -24.18
CA ALA A 218 2.26 14.87 -23.28
C ALA A 218 2.72 14.66 -21.82
N PRO A 219 2.96 15.72 -21.03
CA PRO A 219 3.18 15.58 -19.59
C PRO A 219 1.95 15.04 -18.88
N VAL A 220 2.19 14.19 -17.88
CA VAL A 220 1.18 13.72 -16.94
C VAL A 220 1.38 14.44 -15.62
N VAL A 221 0.33 15.12 -15.16
CA VAL A 221 0.37 16.11 -14.09
C VAL A 221 -0.61 15.73 -12.97
N THR A 222 -0.13 15.52 -11.75
CA THR A 222 -1.02 15.31 -10.60
C THR A 222 -1.32 16.63 -9.91
N ILE A 223 -2.60 16.88 -9.59
CA ILE A 223 -2.97 18.00 -8.72
C ILE A 223 -3.05 17.56 -7.26
N MET A 224 -2.28 18.20 -6.39
CA MET A 224 -2.21 17.93 -4.95
C MET A 224 -2.47 19.18 -4.12
N GLY A 225 -2.71 18.98 -2.81
CA GLY A 225 -3.06 20.04 -1.87
C GLY A 225 -4.17 19.62 -0.90
N HIS A 226 -4.42 20.48 0.09
CA HIS A 226 -5.43 20.30 1.14
C HIS A 226 -6.86 20.26 0.58
N VAL A 227 -7.80 19.80 1.41
CA VAL A 227 -9.25 19.97 1.19
C VAL A 227 -9.57 21.49 1.12
N ASP A 228 -10.60 21.87 0.35
CA ASP A 228 -11.08 23.26 0.17
C ASP A 228 -10.07 24.30 -0.37
N HIS A 229 -8.85 23.88 -0.73
CA HIS A 229 -7.90 24.72 -1.50
C HIS A 229 -8.30 24.90 -2.98
N GLY A 230 -9.39 24.28 -3.44
CA GLY A 230 -9.96 24.47 -4.77
C GLY A 230 -9.34 23.62 -5.88
N LYS A 231 -8.88 22.39 -5.56
CA LYS A 231 -8.31 21.45 -6.55
C LYS A 231 -9.33 21.11 -7.65
N THR A 232 -10.47 20.56 -7.27
CA THR A 232 -11.57 20.24 -8.20
C THR A 232 -12.09 21.50 -8.92
N SER A 233 -12.02 22.68 -8.27
CA SER A 233 -12.36 23.96 -8.90
C SER A 233 -11.41 24.35 -10.03
N LEU A 234 -10.09 24.13 -9.86
CA LEU A 234 -9.12 24.36 -10.93
C LEU A 234 -9.34 23.36 -12.08
N LEU A 235 -9.54 22.08 -11.75
CA LEU A 235 -9.80 21.04 -12.75
C LEU A 235 -11.07 21.35 -13.56
N ASP A 236 -12.15 21.82 -12.93
CA ASP A 236 -13.37 22.27 -13.60
C ASP A 236 -13.18 23.54 -14.44
N ALA A 237 -12.37 24.49 -13.97
CA ALA A 237 -12.01 25.69 -14.74
C ALA A 237 -11.26 25.32 -16.04
N VAL A 238 -10.27 24.44 -15.95
CA VAL A 238 -9.45 23.95 -17.07
C VAL A 238 -10.27 23.07 -18.02
N ARG A 239 -11.07 22.13 -17.49
CA ARG A 239 -11.88 21.19 -18.29
C ARG A 239 -13.15 21.81 -18.89
N GLN A 240 -13.49 23.03 -18.50
CA GLN A 240 -14.76 23.70 -18.82
C GLN A 240 -16.01 22.86 -18.44
N SER A 241 -15.90 22.08 -17.36
CA SER A 241 -16.94 21.19 -16.84
C SER A 241 -17.44 21.62 -15.45
N ASN A 242 -18.50 20.98 -14.96
CA ASN A 242 -19.02 21.14 -13.59
C ASN A 242 -19.02 19.78 -12.85
N VAL A 243 -17.86 19.15 -12.68
CA VAL A 243 -17.68 17.92 -11.87
C VAL A 243 -18.12 18.16 -10.42
N LEU A 244 -17.79 19.34 -9.85
CA LEU A 244 -18.18 19.76 -8.50
C LEU A 244 -19.70 19.71 -8.20
N GLN A 245 -20.54 19.83 -9.23
CA GLN A 245 -22.00 19.74 -9.12
C GLN A 245 -22.55 18.31 -9.29
N THR A 246 -21.71 17.40 -9.75
CA THR A 246 -22.08 16.02 -10.10
C THR A 246 -21.63 15.01 -9.03
N GLU A 247 -20.55 15.30 -8.31
CA GLU A 247 -20.06 14.45 -7.21
C GLU A 247 -20.79 14.69 -5.88
N ALA A 248 -21.08 13.60 -5.17
CA ALA A 248 -21.74 13.66 -3.87
C ALA A 248 -20.83 14.29 -2.81
N GLY A 249 -21.33 15.32 -2.12
CA GLY A 249 -20.57 16.08 -1.13
C GLY A 249 -19.61 17.12 -1.70
N SER A 250 -19.60 17.34 -3.03
CA SER A 250 -18.73 18.32 -3.72
C SER A 250 -17.23 18.13 -3.45
N ILE A 251 -16.80 16.87 -3.28
CA ILE A 251 -15.40 16.48 -3.07
C ILE A 251 -15.00 15.33 -4.01
N THR A 252 -13.80 15.43 -4.61
CA THR A 252 -13.19 14.32 -5.35
C THR A 252 -12.95 13.13 -4.40
N GLN A 253 -13.54 11.96 -4.70
CA GLN A 253 -13.41 10.73 -3.90
C GLN A 253 -12.84 9.51 -4.67
N HIS A 254 -12.47 9.70 -5.94
CA HIS A 254 -11.85 8.70 -6.82
C HIS A 254 -10.65 9.32 -7.55
N ILE A 255 -9.70 8.51 -8.05
CA ILE A 255 -8.65 9.05 -8.93
C ILE A 255 -9.21 9.17 -10.36
N GLY A 256 -9.34 10.40 -10.85
CA GLY A 256 -9.71 10.70 -12.23
C GLY A 256 -8.48 10.92 -13.09
N ALA A 257 -8.51 10.49 -14.35
CA ALA A 257 -7.49 10.80 -15.34
C ALA A 257 -8.17 11.36 -16.60
N TYR A 258 -7.75 12.52 -17.07
CA TYR A 258 -8.33 13.18 -18.25
C TYR A 258 -7.30 14.04 -18.98
N HIS A 259 -7.58 14.44 -20.22
CA HIS A 259 -6.67 15.28 -20.99
C HIS A 259 -7.27 16.61 -21.46
N VAL A 260 -6.38 17.56 -21.70
CA VAL A 260 -6.68 18.94 -22.10
C VAL A 260 -5.85 19.26 -23.33
N GLU A 261 -6.48 19.82 -24.36
CA GLU A 261 -5.80 20.32 -25.56
C GLU A 261 -5.57 21.82 -25.40
N LEU A 262 -4.32 22.25 -25.59
CA LEU A 262 -3.85 23.62 -25.52
C LEU A 262 -3.14 23.97 -26.83
N ASP A 263 -3.01 25.26 -27.16
CA ASP A 263 -2.39 25.70 -28.41
C ASP A 263 -0.91 25.27 -28.54
N GLY A 264 -0.22 25.04 -27.41
CA GLY A 264 1.15 24.53 -27.35
C GLY A 264 1.31 23.01 -27.21
N GLY A 265 0.24 22.25 -26.96
CA GLY A 265 0.35 20.81 -26.73
C GLY A 265 -0.83 20.18 -25.99
N LYS A 266 -0.67 18.92 -25.56
CA LYS A 266 -1.65 18.24 -24.69
C LYS A 266 -1.08 18.07 -23.29
N VAL A 267 -1.93 18.19 -22.27
CA VAL A 267 -1.59 17.90 -20.87
C VAL A 267 -2.58 16.88 -20.34
N VAL A 268 -2.09 15.88 -19.61
CA VAL A 268 -2.91 14.88 -18.91
C VAL A 268 -2.95 15.23 -17.44
N PHE A 269 -4.14 15.36 -16.86
CA PHE A 269 -4.31 15.61 -15.43
C PHE A 269 -4.77 14.35 -14.70
N LEU A 270 -4.12 14.07 -13.56
CA LEU A 270 -4.60 13.14 -12.55
C LEU A 270 -5.19 13.95 -11.38
N ASP A 271 -6.49 13.78 -11.11
CA ASP A 271 -7.14 14.32 -9.92
C ASP A 271 -6.94 13.36 -8.74
N THR A 272 -6.40 13.85 -7.62
CA THR A 272 -6.20 13.05 -6.41
C THR A 272 -7.03 13.58 -5.23
N PRO A 273 -7.78 12.71 -4.53
CA PRO A 273 -8.57 13.12 -3.35
C PRO A 273 -7.75 13.81 -2.25
N GLY A 274 -8.30 14.90 -1.69
CA GLY A 274 -7.65 15.69 -0.64
C GLY A 274 -7.72 15.09 0.78
N HIS A 275 -8.72 14.26 1.07
CA HIS A 275 -8.94 13.76 2.43
C HIS A 275 -7.76 12.90 2.95
N ALA A 276 -7.43 13.01 4.24
CA ALA A 276 -6.33 12.29 4.89
C ALA A 276 -6.32 10.78 4.57
N ALA A 277 -7.45 10.09 4.77
CA ALA A 277 -7.75 8.71 4.34
C ALA A 277 -7.16 8.26 2.98
N PHE A 278 -7.03 9.16 2.01
CA PHE A 278 -6.55 8.85 0.67
C PHE A 278 -5.03 9.07 0.48
N THR A 279 -4.22 9.03 1.54
CA THR A 279 -2.74 9.09 1.47
C THR A 279 -2.16 8.09 0.45
N ALA A 280 -2.65 6.85 0.43
CA ALA A 280 -2.19 5.83 -0.53
C ALA A 280 -2.51 6.20 -2.00
N MET A 281 -3.62 6.91 -2.25
CA MET A 281 -3.93 7.43 -3.59
C MET A 281 -3.00 8.58 -3.98
N ARG A 282 -2.61 9.45 -3.04
CA ARG A 282 -1.65 10.54 -3.31
C ARG A 282 -0.26 10.02 -3.66
N SER A 283 0.28 9.06 -2.90
CA SER A 283 1.58 8.43 -3.22
C SER A 283 1.58 7.85 -4.64
N ARG A 284 0.55 7.06 -4.98
CA ARG A 284 0.35 6.51 -6.33
C ARG A 284 0.23 7.59 -7.41
N GLY A 285 -0.45 8.69 -7.11
CA GLY A 285 -0.53 9.85 -8.00
C GLY A 285 0.84 10.42 -8.33
N ALA A 286 1.66 10.70 -7.30
CA ALA A 286 3.03 11.19 -7.50
C ALA A 286 3.89 10.22 -8.32
N GLU A 287 3.91 8.92 -7.97
CA GLU A 287 4.73 7.88 -8.63
C GLU A 287 4.44 7.71 -10.14
N VAL A 288 3.26 8.12 -10.60
CA VAL A 288 2.80 7.92 -11.98
C VAL A 288 2.96 9.18 -12.85
N THR A 289 3.32 10.32 -12.25
CA THR A 289 3.33 11.63 -12.93
C THR A 289 4.71 12.24 -13.13
N ASP A 290 4.83 12.99 -14.22
CA ASP A 290 6.03 13.71 -14.62
C ASP A 290 6.18 15.04 -13.87
N LEU A 291 5.07 15.60 -13.36
CA LEU A 291 5.02 16.88 -12.65
C LEU A 291 3.87 16.92 -11.63
N VAL A 292 4.06 17.60 -10.49
CA VAL A 292 3.01 17.83 -9.48
C VAL A 292 2.65 19.31 -9.40
N VAL A 293 1.36 19.63 -9.53
CA VAL A 293 0.81 20.96 -9.23
C VAL A 293 0.32 20.97 -7.80
N LEU A 294 1.01 21.71 -6.93
CA LEU A 294 0.64 21.88 -5.52
C LEU A 294 -0.24 23.12 -5.35
N ILE A 295 -1.50 22.93 -4.97
CA ILE A 295 -2.45 24.02 -4.76
C ILE A 295 -2.50 24.43 -3.28
N VAL A 296 -2.23 25.72 -3.04
CA VAL A 296 -2.26 26.33 -1.71
C VAL A 296 -3.20 27.53 -1.74
N ALA A 297 -4.17 27.61 -0.83
CA ALA A 297 -5.07 28.75 -0.80
C ALA A 297 -4.39 29.97 -0.14
N ALA A 298 -4.57 31.16 -0.72
CA ALA A 298 -3.93 32.40 -0.28
C ALA A 298 -4.46 32.93 1.07
N ASP A 299 -5.66 32.52 1.47
CA ASP A 299 -6.29 32.84 2.75
C ASP A 299 -5.77 31.93 3.89
N ASP A 300 -5.75 30.62 3.65
CA ASP A 300 -5.40 29.56 4.63
C ASP A 300 -3.88 29.32 4.78
N GLY A 301 -3.14 29.25 3.67
CA GLY A 301 -1.71 28.92 3.63
C GLY A 301 -1.38 27.43 3.69
N ILE A 302 -0.16 27.08 4.10
CA ILE A 302 0.31 25.69 4.13
C ILE A 302 -0.32 24.94 5.32
N MET A 303 -1.04 23.86 5.00
CA MET A 303 -1.71 22.97 5.94
C MET A 303 -1.01 21.59 6.01
N PRO A 304 -1.27 20.75 7.03
CA PRO A 304 -0.59 19.45 7.18
C PRO A 304 -0.69 18.51 5.96
N GLN A 305 -1.83 18.51 5.25
CA GLN A 305 -1.99 17.73 4.00
C GLN A 305 -1.17 18.31 2.84
N THR A 306 -0.88 19.61 2.83
CA THR A 306 0.04 20.24 1.88
C THR A 306 1.48 19.77 2.15
N ILE A 307 1.90 19.70 3.41
CA ILE A 307 3.21 19.16 3.80
C ILE A 307 3.35 17.69 3.43
N GLU A 308 2.27 16.90 3.63
CA GLU A 308 2.20 15.50 3.20
C GLU A 308 2.35 15.36 1.67
N ALA A 309 1.64 16.19 0.89
CA ALA A 309 1.76 16.21 -0.57
C ALA A 309 3.16 16.57 -1.06
N ILE A 310 3.81 17.59 -0.45
CA ILE A 310 5.21 17.94 -0.73
C ILE A 310 6.13 16.75 -0.44
N SER A 311 5.87 16.02 0.65
CA SER A 311 6.65 14.85 1.05
C SER A 311 6.53 13.69 0.03
N HIS A 312 5.33 13.41 -0.47
CA HIS A 312 5.11 12.40 -1.52
C HIS A 312 5.80 12.77 -2.84
N ALA A 313 5.65 14.02 -3.29
CA ALA A 313 6.28 14.49 -4.53
C ALA A 313 7.82 14.48 -4.44
N LYS A 314 8.40 14.92 -3.31
CA LYS A 314 9.85 14.80 -3.04
C LYS A 314 10.31 13.34 -2.98
N ALA A 315 9.53 12.43 -2.39
CA ALA A 315 9.87 11.01 -2.30
C ALA A 315 9.84 10.30 -3.67
N ALA A 316 8.92 10.72 -4.55
CA ALA A 316 8.86 10.26 -5.94
C ALA A 316 9.88 10.95 -6.87
N ASN A 317 10.62 11.96 -6.38
CA ASN A 317 11.56 12.79 -7.14
C ASN A 317 10.90 13.49 -8.35
N VAL A 318 9.68 14.00 -8.16
CA VAL A 318 8.89 14.69 -9.20
C VAL A 318 8.93 16.21 -8.97
N PRO A 319 9.16 17.04 -10.00
CA PRO A 319 9.16 18.50 -9.88
C PRO A 319 7.80 19.04 -9.44
N ILE A 320 7.82 20.14 -8.69
CA ILE A 320 6.64 20.75 -8.07
C ILE A 320 6.46 22.17 -8.60
N VAL A 321 5.34 22.43 -9.26
CA VAL A 321 4.84 23.77 -9.59
C VAL A 321 3.80 24.15 -8.54
N VAL A 322 3.90 25.34 -7.94
CA VAL A 322 2.97 25.78 -6.90
C VAL A 322 1.96 26.78 -7.44
N ALA A 323 0.68 26.48 -7.28
CA ALA A 323 -0.42 27.36 -7.63
C ALA A 323 -1.07 27.94 -6.36
N ILE A 324 -0.87 29.24 -6.13
CA ILE A 324 -1.49 29.98 -5.03
C ILE A 324 -2.90 30.40 -5.46
N ASN A 325 -3.92 29.72 -4.94
CA ASN A 325 -5.32 29.90 -5.34
C ASN A 325 -6.09 30.88 -4.43
N LYS A 326 -7.30 31.28 -4.84
CA LYS A 326 -8.21 32.21 -4.14
C LYS A 326 -7.69 33.66 -4.03
N ILE A 327 -6.93 34.16 -5.01
CA ILE A 327 -6.45 35.56 -5.02
C ILE A 327 -7.59 36.60 -5.13
N ASP A 328 -8.78 36.18 -5.56
CA ASP A 328 -10.01 36.98 -5.62
C ASP A 328 -10.56 37.35 -4.23
N VAL A 329 -10.20 36.61 -3.18
CA VAL A 329 -10.74 36.80 -1.83
C VAL A 329 -9.99 37.95 -1.13
N ALA A 330 -10.72 38.89 -0.54
CA ALA A 330 -10.15 40.06 0.15
C ALA A 330 -9.22 39.74 1.35
N THR A 331 -9.16 38.48 1.79
CA THR A 331 -8.25 37.97 2.83
C THR A 331 -7.02 37.24 2.28
N ALA A 332 -6.83 37.21 0.96
CA ALA A 332 -5.68 36.60 0.29
C ALA A 332 -4.35 37.24 0.69
N ARG A 333 -3.34 36.41 0.95
CA ARG A 333 -1.99 36.80 1.38
C ARG A 333 -0.93 35.95 0.64
N PRO A 334 -0.77 36.11 -0.68
CA PRO A 334 0.16 35.29 -1.47
C PRO A 334 1.61 35.36 -0.95
N ASP A 335 2.09 36.54 -0.54
CA ASP A 335 3.43 36.72 0.06
C ASP A 335 3.65 35.86 1.33
N PHE A 336 2.60 35.66 2.14
CA PHE A 336 2.68 34.82 3.33
C PHE A 336 2.85 33.35 2.95
N VAL A 337 2.17 32.90 1.90
CA VAL A 337 2.33 31.54 1.36
C VAL A 337 3.74 31.35 0.78
N LYS A 338 4.25 32.34 0.01
CA LYS A 338 5.63 32.34 -0.51
C LYS A 338 6.67 32.21 0.60
N GLN A 339 6.45 32.84 1.77
CA GLN A 339 7.32 32.68 2.95
C GLN A 339 7.24 31.26 3.55
N GLN A 340 6.03 30.68 3.69
CA GLN A 340 5.86 29.34 4.23
C GLN A 340 6.46 28.24 3.33
N LEU A 341 6.46 28.42 2.01
CA LEU A 341 7.04 27.46 1.06
C LEU A 341 8.55 27.27 1.29
N ILE A 342 9.26 28.33 1.69
CA ILE A 342 10.72 28.28 1.99
C ILE A 342 11.00 27.42 3.22
N GLU A 343 10.10 27.41 4.21
CA GLU A 343 10.20 26.50 5.37
C GLU A 343 10.02 25.02 4.97
N GLN A 344 9.56 24.74 3.75
CA GLN A 344 9.39 23.42 3.16
C GLN A 344 10.42 23.13 2.03
N ASP A 345 11.52 23.88 1.97
CA ASP A 345 12.55 23.86 0.90
C ASP A 345 12.03 24.14 -0.52
N LEU A 346 10.88 24.80 -0.66
CA LEU A 346 10.33 25.23 -1.95
C LEU A 346 10.57 26.73 -2.12
N MET A 347 11.71 27.10 -2.70
CA MET A 347 12.08 28.51 -2.87
C MET A 347 11.58 29.05 -4.22
N PRO A 348 10.77 30.13 -4.23
CA PRO A 348 10.23 30.72 -5.46
C PRO A 348 11.32 31.25 -6.40
N GLU A 349 11.12 31.09 -7.72
CA GLU A 349 11.99 31.67 -8.76
C GLU A 349 12.19 33.18 -8.61
N GLU A 350 11.13 33.92 -8.26
CA GLU A 350 11.17 35.38 -8.04
C GLU A 350 12.26 35.80 -7.02
N TRP A 351 12.58 34.92 -6.07
CA TRP A 351 13.56 35.16 -5.01
C TRP A 351 14.87 34.38 -5.24
N GLY A 352 15.09 33.87 -6.47
CA GLY A 352 16.30 33.16 -6.89
C GLY A 352 16.29 31.65 -6.59
N GLY A 353 15.11 31.07 -6.38
CA GLY A 353 14.93 29.62 -6.20
C GLY A 353 14.70 28.86 -7.51
N GLN A 354 14.17 27.63 -7.38
CA GLN A 354 13.90 26.69 -8.47
C GLN A 354 12.42 26.30 -8.57
N THR A 355 11.57 26.75 -7.64
CA THR A 355 10.14 26.41 -7.64
C THR A 355 9.36 27.48 -8.41
N THR A 356 8.73 27.08 -9.50
CA THR A 356 7.76 27.92 -10.21
C THR A 356 6.55 28.16 -9.34
N VAL A 357 6.18 29.43 -9.13
CA VAL A 357 5.03 29.83 -8.31
C VAL A 357 4.11 30.72 -9.12
N VAL A 358 2.83 30.36 -9.23
CA VAL A 358 1.81 31.08 -10.01
C VAL A 358 0.67 31.48 -9.09
N GLU A 359 0.20 32.72 -9.21
CA GLU A 359 -0.95 33.25 -8.47
C GLU A 359 -2.21 33.15 -9.33
N ILE A 360 -3.22 32.42 -8.85
CA ILE A 360 -4.42 32.07 -9.63
C ILE A 360 -5.74 32.33 -8.86
N SER A 361 -6.83 32.52 -9.59
CA SER A 361 -8.18 32.30 -9.10
C SER A 361 -8.87 31.25 -9.97
N ALA A 362 -9.10 30.06 -9.42
CA ALA A 362 -9.89 29.03 -10.11
C ALA A 362 -11.35 29.45 -10.34
N LEU A 363 -11.90 30.35 -9.52
CA LEU A 363 -13.28 30.81 -9.61
C LEU A 363 -13.46 31.87 -10.70
N GLU A 364 -12.61 32.90 -10.70
CA GLU A 364 -12.63 33.98 -11.71
C GLU A 364 -11.87 33.61 -13.00
N ARG A 365 -11.16 32.48 -13.00
CA ARG A 365 -10.26 31.99 -14.07
C ARG A 365 -9.10 32.93 -14.38
N LEU A 366 -8.58 33.60 -13.36
CA LEU A 366 -7.39 34.44 -13.45
C LEU A 366 -6.14 33.58 -13.24
N GLY A 367 -5.09 33.79 -14.06
CA GLY A 367 -3.81 33.08 -13.95
C GLY A 367 -3.83 31.58 -14.33
N VAL A 368 -4.99 31.03 -14.70
CA VAL A 368 -5.12 29.61 -15.06
C VAL A 368 -4.42 29.31 -16.39
N ASP A 369 -4.55 30.19 -17.38
CA ASP A 369 -3.87 30.02 -18.68
C ASP A 369 -2.34 30.16 -18.50
N ASP A 370 -1.87 31.13 -17.71
CA ASP A 370 -0.45 31.31 -17.36
C ASP A 370 0.15 30.06 -16.68
N LEU A 371 -0.61 29.43 -15.77
CA LEU A 371 -0.22 28.17 -15.12
C LEU A 371 -0.10 27.03 -16.13
N LEU A 372 -1.00 26.94 -17.11
CA LEU A 372 -0.98 25.90 -18.14
C LEU A 372 0.19 26.07 -19.12
N GLU A 373 0.52 27.31 -19.50
CA GLU A 373 1.72 27.61 -20.28
C GLU A 373 3.01 27.24 -19.53
N LEU A 374 3.10 27.56 -18.23
CA LEU A 374 4.26 27.20 -17.40
C LEU A 374 4.40 25.69 -17.19
N ILE A 375 3.30 24.94 -17.06
CA ILE A 375 3.32 23.47 -17.01
C ILE A 375 3.87 22.87 -18.32
N LEU A 376 3.50 23.43 -19.48
CA LEU A 376 4.06 23.01 -20.76
C LEU A 376 5.56 23.34 -20.87
N LEU A 377 5.98 24.52 -20.42
CA LEU A 377 7.39 24.93 -20.43
C LEU A 377 8.26 24.00 -19.55
N GLU A 378 7.80 23.68 -18.34
CA GLU A 378 8.51 22.75 -17.45
C GLU A 378 8.57 21.32 -18.04
N ALA A 379 7.51 20.89 -18.74
CA ALA A 379 7.51 19.62 -19.46
C ALA A 379 8.50 19.58 -20.65
N GLU A 380 8.71 20.71 -21.33
CA GLU A 380 9.76 20.82 -22.36
C GLU A 380 11.17 20.70 -21.75
N LEU A 381 11.42 21.30 -20.58
CA LEU A 381 12.69 21.20 -19.85
C LEU A 381 13.00 19.77 -19.37
N LEU A 382 11.97 18.96 -19.09
CA LEU A 382 12.09 17.55 -18.75
C LEU A 382 12.36 16.63 -19.96
N GLU A 383 12.30 17.15 -21.20
CA GLU A 383 12.46 16.41 -22.46
C GLU A 383 11.64 15.10 -22.54
N LEU A 384 10.38 15.12 -22.07
CA LEU A 384 9.53 13.92 -21.95
C LEU A 384 9.31 13.22 -23.30
N LYS A 385 9.81 12.00 -23.43
CA LYS A 385 9.69 11.15 -24.62
C LYS A 385 9.16 9.76 -24.28
N ALA A 386 8.62 9.05 -25.28
CA ALA A 386 8.37 7.61 -25.23
C ALA A 386 8.38 7.00 -26.64
N ASN A 387 8.66 5.70 -26.73
CA ASN A 387 8.50 4.93 -27.96
C ASN A 387 7.04 4.45 -28.09
N PRO A 388 6.27 4.84 -29.14
CA PRO A 388 4.91 4.38 -29.35
C PRO A 388 4.80 3.04 -30.10
N ASP A 389 5.86 2.57 -30.78
CA ASP A 389 5.83 1.40 -31.66
C ASP A 389 5.98 0.07 -30.93
N LYS A 390 6.37 0.09 -29.64
CA LYS A 390 6.45 -1.09 -28.78
C LYS A 390 5.09 -1.48 -28.16
N LEU A 391 5.06 -2.66 -27.54
CA LEU A 391 3.88 -3.13 -26.80
C LEU A 391 3.58 -2.21 -25.61
N ALA A 392 2.30 -1.94 -25.36
CA ALA A 392 1.89 -1.01 -24.31
C ALA A 392 2.37 -1.43 -22.92
N ARG A 393 3.03 -0.47 -22.24
CA ARG A 393 3.31 -0.48 -20.81
C ARG A 393 2.49 0.63 -20.17
N ALA A 394 1.78 0.31 -19.09
CA ALA A 394 0.84 1.20 -18.44
C ALA A 394 0.78 0.95 -16.94
N THR A 395 0.20 1.89 -16.19
CA THR A 395 -0.10 1.70 -14.76
C THR A 395 -1.60 1.78 -14.52
N VAL A 396 -2.13 0.89 -13.68
CA VAL A 396 -3.54 0.93 -13.26
C VAL A 396 -3.75 2.11 -12.31
N VAL A 397 -4.56 3.08 -12.73
CA VAL A 397 -4.89 4.27 -11.93
C VAL A 397 -6.00 3.94 -10.93
N GLU A 398 -7.08 3.33 -11.41
CA GLU A 398 -8.28 2.98 -10.63
C GLU A 398 -8.95 1.74 -11.24
N ALA A 399 -9.59 0.90 -10.43
CA ALA A 399 -10.22 -0.34 -10.89
C ALA A 399 -11.64 -0.51 -10.32
N LYS A 400 -12.60 -0.98 -11.14
CA LYS A 400 -14.02 -1.06 -10.80
C LYS A 400 -14.70 -2.33 -11.34
N LEU A 401 -15.86 -2.67 -10.79
CA LEU A 401 -16.69 -3.78 -11.26
C LEU A 401 -18.03 -3.28 -11.84
N ASP A 402 -18.11 -3.22 -13.18
CA ASP A 402 -19.30 -2.74 -13.88
C ASP A 402 -20.36 -3.85 -14.03
N ARG A 403 -21.62 -3.52 -13.67
CA ARG A 403 -22.79 -4.39 -13.73
C ARG A 403 -23.22 -4.70 -15.18
N GLY A 404 -22.49 -5.63 -15.79
CA GLY A 404 -22.82 -6.23 -17.10
C GLY A 404 -21.64 -6.21 -18.08
N ARG A 405 -20.68 -5.29 -17.90
CA ARG A 405 -19.45 -5.24 -18.70
C ARG A 405 -18.34 -6.11 -18.12
N GLY A 406 -18.35 -6.29 -16.79
CA GLY A 406 -17.36 -7.09 -16.03
C GLY A 406 -16.36 -6.21 -15.29
N ALA A 407 -15.19 -6.77 -14.97
CA ALA A 407 -14.10 -6.01 -14.38
C ALA A 407 -13.51 -5.02 -15.41
N ALA A 408 -13.33 -3.79 -14.96
CA ALA A 408 -12.84 -2.65 -15.73
C ALA A 408 -11.71 -1.97 -14.94
N ALA A 409 -10.75 -1.36 -15.64
CA ALA A 409 -9.76 -0.52 -14.99
C ALA A 409 -9.40 0.66 -15.87
N THR A 410 -9.26 1.83 -15.25
CA THR A 410 -8.63 3.00 -15.87
C THR A 410 -7.13 2.82 -15.76
N ILE A 411 -6.45 2.79 -16.90
CA ILE A 411 -5.00 2.73 -16.98
C ILE A 411 -4.46 4.01 -17.62
N LEU A 412 -3.22 4.35 -17.29
CA LEU A 412 -2.45 5.38 -17.99
C LEU A 412 -1.35 4.70 -18.78
N VAL A 413 -1.38 4.80 -20.11
CA VAL A 413 -0.33 4.27 -20.98
C VAL A 413 0.91 5.16 -20.83
N GLN A 414 2.03 4.56 -20.44
CA GLN A 414 3.31 5.25 -20.27
C GLN A 414 4.19 5.10 -21.53
N GLU A 415 4.18 3.91 -22.13
CA GLU A 415 4.98 3.59 -23.31
C GLU A 415 4.23 2.64 -24.24
N GLY A 416 4.62 2.60 -25.52
CA GLY A 416 3.99 1.78 -26.54
C GLY A 416 2.56 2.21 -26.89
N THR A 417 1.90 1.42 -27.73
CA THR A 417 0.51 1.63 -28.12
C THR A 417 -0.34 0.42 -27.76
N LEU A 418 -1.44 0.62 -27.02
CA LEU A 418 -2.41 -0.41 -26.69
C LEU A 418 -3.49 -0.47 -27.77
N ARG A 419 -3.89 -1.68 -28.20
CA ARG A 419 -4.93 -1.87 -29.21
C ARG A 419 -6.05 -2.78 -28.73
N VAL A 420 -7.25 -2.59 -29.28
CA VAL A 420 -8.38 -3.51 -29.03
C VAL A 420 -8.06 -4.89 -29.59
N GLY A 421 -8.15 -5.91 -28.73
CA GLY A 421 -7.82 -7.30 -29.04
C GLY A 421 -6.51 -7.80 -28.43
N ASP A 422 -5.65 -6.91 -27.92
CA ASP A 422 -4.38 -7.27 -27.27
C ASP A 422 -4.61 -8.10 -26.00
N ALA A 423 -3.72 -9.05 -25.75
CA ALA A 423 -3.66 -9.76 -24.48
C ALA A 423 -2.82 -8.98 -23.48
N PHE A 424 -3.15 -9.02 -22.19
CA PHE A 424 -2.43 -8.25 -21.19
C PHE A 424 -2.36 -8.96 -19.83
N VAL A 425 -1.41 -8.52 -19.00
CA VAL A 425 -1.28 -8.86 -17.57
C VAL A 425 -1.28 -7.56 -16.78
N ALA A 426 -2.09 -7.50 -15.73
CA ALA A 426 -2.14 -6.40 -14.77
C ALA A 426 -2.05 -6.99 -13.36
N GLY A 427 -0.91 -6.79 -12.70
CA GLY A 427 -0.62 -7.39 -11.39
C GLY A 427 -0.86 -8.90 -11.36
N MET A 428 -1.87 -9.31 -10.57
CA MET A 428 -2.28 -10.70 -10.37
C MET A 428 -3.22 -11.26 -11.45
N TYR A 429 -3.79 -10.41 -12.30
CA TYR A 429 -4.82 -10.81 -13.26
C TYR A 429 -4.33 -10.67 -14.69
N SER A 430 -4.96 -11.43 -15.58
CA SER A 430 -4.76 -11.34 -17.02
C SER A 430 -6.09 -11.10 -17.72
N GLY A 431 -6.02 -10.66 -18.96
CA GLY A 431 -7.19 -10.41 -19.77
C GLY A 431 -6.86 -10.24 -21.25
N ARG A 432 -7.88 -9.84 -21.99
CA ARG A 432 -7.77 -9.40 -23.38
C ARG A 432 -8.61 -8.15 -23.53
N VAL A 433 -8.07 -7.12 -24.19
CA VAL A 433 -8.78 -5.85 -24.43
C VAL A 433 -10.01 -6.13 -25.29
N ARG A 434 -11.20 -6.06 -24.68
CA ARG A 434 -12.50 -6.25 -25.36
C ARG A 434 -13.03 -4.94 -25.95
N ALA A 435 -12.74 -3.83 -25.28
CA ALA A 435 -13.04 -2.47 -25.67
C ALA A 435 -12.18 -1.51 -24.84
N MET A 436 -11.96 -0.32 -25.38
CA MET A 436 -11.30 0.80 -24.73
C MET A 436 -12.20 2.03 -24.81
N ILE A 437 -12.14 2.90 -23.80
CA ILE A 437 -12.93 4.13 -23.72
C ILE A 437 -12.01 5.28 -23.30
N ASP A 438 -12.12 6.43 -23.97
CA ASP A 438 -11.45 7.66 -23.55
C ASP A 438 -12.11 8.31 -22.32
N ASP A 439 -11.47 9.35 -21.80
CA ASP A 439 -11.90 10.16 -20.65
C ASP A 439 -13.15 11.03 -20.91
N TRP A 440 -13.63 11.08 -22.15
CA TRP A 440 -14.94 11.63 -22.53
C TRP A 440 -16.03 10.56 -22.76
N GLY A 441 -15.73 9.29 -22.49
CA GLY A 441 -16.67 8.19 -22.63
C GLY A 441 -16.88 7.68 -24.06
N LYS A 442 -16.03 8.06 -25.02
CA LYS A 442 -16.10 7.59 -26.41
C LYS A 442 -15.25 6.32 -26.58
N PRO A 443 -15.69 5.33 -27.37
CA PRO A 443 -14.90 4.15 -27.66
C PRO A 443 -13.71 4.50 -28.58
N ILE A 444 -12.53 3.97 -28.27
CA ILE A 444 -11.30 4.12 -29.07
C ILE A 444 -10.71 2.76 -29.45
N GLU A 445 -9.99 2.70 -30.57
CA GLU A 445 -9.36 1.46 -31.07
C GLU A 445 -7.88 1.32 -30.69
N GLU A 446 -7.18 2.44 -30.54
CA GLU A 446 -5.76 2.54 -30.16
C GLU A 446 -5.58 3.62 -29.08
N ALA A 447 -4.65 3.41 -28.14
CA ALA A 447 -4.25 4.36 -27.12
C ALA A 447 -2.72 4.41 -27.01
N GLY A 448 -2.11 5.56 -27.28
CA GLY A 448 -0.66 5.75 -27.26
C GLY A 448 -0.12 6.26 -25.91
N PRO A 449 1.18 6.59 -25.81
CA PRO A 449 1.80 7.13 -24.60
C PRO A 449 1.10 8.38 -24.08
N SER A 450 1.08 8.56 -22.77
CA SER A 450 0.34 9.61 -22.07
C SER A 450 -1.15 9.68 -22.45
N THR A 451 -1.81 8.53 -22.66
CA THR A 451 -3.27 8.48 -22.88
C THR A 451 -3.95 7.74 -21.72
N PRO A 452 -4.87 8.38 -20.97
CA PRO A 452 -5.72 7.69 -20.01
C PRO A 452 -6.84 6.93 -20.73
N VAL A 453 -7.07 5.67 -20.35
CA VAL A 453 -8.05 4.81 -21.04
C VAL A 453 -8.71 3.82 -20.08
N GLU A 454 -10.04 3.70 -20.14
CA GLU A 454 -10.78 2.64 -19.45
C GLU A 454 -10.76 1.36 -20.30
N VAL A 455 -10.05 0.34 -19.80
CA VAL A 455 -9.92 -0.96 -20.45
C VAL A 455 -10.95 -1.94 -19.89
N LEU A 456 -11.55 -2.74 -20.78
CA LEU A 456 -12.49 -3.81 -20.44
C LEU A 456 -11.97 -5.17 -20.87
N GLY A 457 -12.22 -6.19 -20.04
CA GLY A 457 -11.86 -7.59 -20.33
C GLY A 457 -10.86 -8.22 -19.36
N PHE A 458 -10.73 -7.67 -18.16
CA PHE A 458 -10.01 -8.31 -17.06
C PHE A 458 -10.78 -9.54 -16.54
N ASN A 459 -10.06 -10.59 -16.14
CA ASN A 459 -10.65 -11.77 -15.50
C ASN A 459 -10.98 -11.56 -14.00
N GLY A 460 -10.54 -10.45 -13.41
CA GLY A 460 -10.81 -10.01 -12.03
C GLY A 460 -10.47 -8.53 -11.89
N VAL A 461 -10.78 -7.91 -10.74
CA VAL A 461 -10.45 -6.49 -10.50
C VAL A 461 -8.99 -6.40 -10.07
N PRO A 462 -8.09 -5.74 -10.84
CA PRO A 462 -6.69 -5.55 -10.45
C PRO A 462 -6.56 -4.59 -9.25
N GLU A 463 -5.39 -4.59 -8.61
CA GLU A 463 -5.10 -3.62 -7.56
C GLU A 463 -4.69 -2.28 -8.21
N ALA A 464 -5.13 -1.16 -7.64
CA ALA A 464 -4.74 0.14 -8.16
C ALA A 464 -3.25 0.39 -7.85
N GLY A 465 -2.49 0.84 -8.85
CA GLY A 465 -1.04 0.88 -8.85
C GLY A 465 -0.37 -0.35 -9.48
N ASP A 466 -1.13 -1.40 -9.84
CA ASP A 466 -0.58 -2.54 -10.57
C ASP A 466 0.02 -2.10 -11.91
N SER A 467 1.23 -2.59 -12.22
CA SER A 467 1.80 -2.46 -13.57
C SER A 467 1.00 -3.32 -14.56
N PHE A 468 0.65 -2.71 -15.69
CA PHE A 468 -0.05 -3.31 -16.82
C PHE A 468 0.92 -3.48 -17.99
N TYR A 469 0.95 -4.69 -18.57
CA TYR A 469 1.80 -5.02 -19.71
C TYR A 469 0.96 -5.71 -20.79
N ALA A 470 0.96 -5.15 -22.00
CA ALA A 470 0.49 -5.84 -23.19
C ALA A 470 1.48 -6.94 -23.59
N VAL A 471 0.97 -8.10 -23.97
CA VAL A 471 1.76 -9.29 -24.34
C VAL A 471 1.25 -9.91 -25.62
N ARG A 472 2.15 -10.50 -26.40
CA ARG A 472 1.87 -11.08 -27.74
C ARG A 472 0.86 -12.23 -27.73
N SER A 473 0.52 -12.82 -26.58
CA SER A 473 -0.34 -14.01 -26.49
C SER A 473 -1.04 -14.16 -25.14
N GLU A 474 -2.35 -14.42 -25.19
CA GLU A 474 -3.20 -14.71 -24.02
C GLU A 474 -2.72 -15.93 -23.21
N LYS A 475 -2.04 -16.89 -23.85
CA LYS A 475 -1.45 -18.04 -23.13
C LYS A 475 -0.36 -17.59 -22.15
N ILE A 476 0.53 -16.74 -22.62
CA ILE A 476 1.63 -16.17 -21.80
C ILE A 476 1.04 -15.32 -20.69
N ALA A 477 0.04 -14.48 -21.03
CA ALA A 477 -0.67 -13.67 -20.04
C ALA A 477 -1.25 -14.51 -18.90
N LYS A 478 -1.88 -15.64 -19.26
CA LYS A 478 -2.48 -16.55 -18.29
C LYS A 478 -1.44 -17.30 -17.45
N GLU A 479 -0.36 -17.80 -18.04
CA GLU A 479 0.69 -18.50 -17.30
C GLU A 479 1.36 -17.60 -16.25
N ILE A 480 1.59 -16.32 -16.56
CA ILE A 480 2.13 -15.32 -15.61
C ILE A 480 1.12 -15.06 -14.48
N SER A 481 -0.14 -14.81 -14.83
CA SER A 481 -1.25 -14.56 -13.88
C SER A 481 -1.49 -15.75 -12.93
N ASP A 482 -1.58 -16.97 -13.45
CA ASP A 482 -1.75 -18.19 -12.66
C ASP A 482 -0.57 -18.40 -11.70
N LYS A 483 0.68 -18.10 -12.11
CA LYS A 483 1.87 -18.16 -11.24
C LYS A 483 1.80 -17.14 -10.11
N ARG A 484 1.55 -15.85 -10.42
CA ARG A 484 1.45 -14.77 -9.42
C ARG A 484 0.32 -15.04 -8.41
N GLN A 485 -0.79 -15.63 -8.83
CA GLN A 485 -1.88 -16.04 -7.94
C GLN A 485 -1.51 -17.16 -6.97
N VAL A 486 -0.64 -18.09 -7.37
CA VAL A 486 -0.10 -19.11 -6.46
C VAL A 486 0.84 -18.47 -5.45
N GLU A 487 1.80 -17.68 -5.90
CA GLU A 487 2.80 -17.01 -5.04
C GLU A 487 2.14 -16.08 -4.01
N HIS A 488 1.16 -15.28 -4.43
CA HIS A 488 0.40 -14.41 -3.52
C HIS A 488 -0.43 -15.20 -2.49
N ARG A 489 -0.98 -16.37 -2.88
CA ARG A 489 -1.72 -17.25 -1.96
C ARG A 489 -0.79 -17.90 -0.94
N GLU A 490 0.40 -18.34 -1.36
CA GLU A 490 1.42 -18.89 -0.47
C GLU A 490 1.93 -17.83 0.52
N ASN A 491 2.18 -16.59 0.04
CA ASN A 491 2.56 -15.47 0.89
C ASN A 491 1.48 -15.12 1.93
N LYS A 492 0.20 -15.00 1.53
CA LYS A 492 -0.92 -14.75 2.46
C LYS A 492 -1.14 -15.87 3.49
N LEU A 493 -0.84 -17.12 3.13
CA LEU A 493 -0.85 -18.26 4.08
C LEU A 493 0.37 -18.23 5.01
N GLY A 494 1.53 -17.79 4.52
CA GLY A 494 2.75 -17.62 5.28
C GLY A 494 2.63 -16.54 6.36
N THR A 495 2.11 -15.36 6.03
CA THR A 495 1.93 -14.25 6.99
C THR A 495 0.98 -14.60 8.13
N ASN A 496 -0.10 -15.33 7.85
CA ASN A 496 -1.08 -15.75 8.86
C ASN A 496 -0.59 -16.90 9.79
N SER A 497 0.60 -17.45 9.57
CA SER A 497 1.08 -18.65 10.31
C SER A 497 1.78 -18.35 11.64
N ARG A 498 1.88 -17.07 12.04
CA ARG A 498 2.66 -16.62 13.23
C ARG A 498 1.85 -15.96 14.34
N VAL A 499 0.57 -16.33 14.47
CA VAL A 499 -0.14 -16.12 15.75
C VAL A 499 0.49 -17.05 16.78
N THR A 500 1.37 -16.51 17.63
CA THR A 500 2.04 -17.29 18.69
C THR A 500 1.06 -17.62 19.81
N LEU A 501 1.36 -18.66 20.59
CA LEU A 501 0.58 -18.97 21.79
C LEU A 501 0.64 -17.82 22.79
N GLU A 502 1.76 -17.08 22.86
CA GLU A 502 1.89 -15.85 23.64
C GLU A 502 0.92 -14.76 23.17
N ALA A 503 0.79 -14.51 21.85
CA ALA A 503 -0.13 -13.50 21.31
C ALA A 503 -1.61 -13.83 21.60
N LEU A 504 -1.99 -15.11 21.49
CA LEU A 504 -3.32 -15.57 21.92
C LEU A 504 -3.51 -15.39 23.44
N PHE A 505 -2.47 -15.65 24.23
CA PHE A 505 -2.53 -15.46 25.68
C PHE A 505 -2.60 -13.98 26.08
N GLU A 506 -2.04 -13.07 25.28
CA GLU A 506 -2.17 -11.63 25.45
C GLU A 506 -3.57 -11.14 25.07
N GLN A 507 -4.13 -11.55 23.92
CA GLN A 507 -5.53 -11.27 23.56
C GLN A 507 -6.54 -11.79 24.59
N VAL A 508 -6.28 -12.96 25.20
CA VAL A 508 -7.14 -13.51 26.27
C VAL A 508 -6.91 -12.79 27.61
N LYS A 509 -5.73 -12.19 27.84
CA LYS A 509 -5.40 -11.42 29.05
C LYS A 509 -5.86 -9.96 29.00
N SER A 510 -6.00 -9.35 27.83
CA SER A 510 -6.45 -7.96 27.68
C SER A 510 -7.92 -7.73 28.08
N GLY A 511 -8.62 -8.78 28.52
CA GLY A 511 -10.07 -8.81 28.56
C GLY A 511 -10.64 -9.03 27.16
N ASN A 512 -11.94 -9.25 27.06
CA ASN A 512 -12.63 -9.27 25.77
C ASN A 512 -12.64 -7.84 25.20
N ILE A 513 -11.60 -7.49 24.45
CA ILE A 513 -11.66 -6.37 23.50
C ILE A 513 -12.88 -6.64 22.62
N LYS A 514 -13.81 -5.69 22.55
CA LYS A 514 -15.02 -5.87 21.75
C LYS A 514 -14.65 -5.54 20.31
N ASP A 515 -14.67 -6.52 19.42
CA ASP A 515 -14.38 -6.28 18.01
C ASP A 515 -15.66 -5.86 17.26
N LEU A 516 -15.63 -4.67 16.66
CA LEU A 516 -16.60 -4.25 15.65
C LEU A 516 -16.15 -4.81 14.29
N ASN A 517 -16.77 -5.92 13.90
CA ASN A 517 -16.53 -6.57 12.62
C ASN A 517 -17.27 -5.83 11.49
N VAL A 518 -16.57 -5.52 10.41
CA VAL A 518 -17.11 -4.79 9.25
C VAL A 518 -16.83 -5.56 7.96
N ILE A 519 -17.85 -5.67 7.10
CA ILE A 519 -17.70 -6.05 5.69
C ILE A 519 -17.86 -4.79 4.84
N LEU A 520 -16.83 -4.45 4.07
CA LEU A 520 -16.78 -3.26 3.24
C LEU A 520 -16.97 -3.62 1.76
N LYS A 521 -17.92 -2.93 1.12
CA LYS A 521 -18.09 -2.92 -0.34
C LYS A 521 -17.95 -1.51 -0.87
N GLY A 522 -17.31 -1.36 -2.01
CA GLY A 522 -17.23 -0.07 -2.71
C GLY A 522 -17.37 -0.22 -4.21
N ASP A 523 -17.50 0.90 -4.89
CA ASP A 523 -17.62 1.00 -6.35
C ASP A 523 -16.27 0.87 -7.07
N VAL A 524 -15.19 1.39 -6.45
CA VAL A 524 -13.81 1.31 -6.94
C VAL A 524 -12.85 0.75 -5.88
N GLN A 525 -11.74 0.16 -6.34
CA GLN A 525 -10.74 -0.50 -5.50
C GLN A 525 -10.01 0.47 -4.57
N GLY A 526 -9.63 1.67 -5.05
CA GLY A 526 -8.91 2.64 -4.25
C GLY A 526 -9.69 3.12 -3.03
N SER A 527 -10.97 3.47 -3.20
CA SER A 527 -11.82 3.96 -2.12
C SER A 527 -12.07 2.88 -1.06
N VAL A 528 -12.24 1.61 -1.46
CA VAL A 528 -12.34 0.47 -0.53
C VAL A 528 -11.08 0.35 0.35
N GLN A 529 -9.89 0.41 -0.25
CA GLN A 529 -8.62 0.31 0.48
C GLN A 529 -8.44 1.46 1.48
N ALA A 530 -8.68 2.70 1.04
CA ALA A 530 -8.54 3.90 1.86
C ALA A 530 -9.53 3.94 3.04
N ILE A 531 -10.78 3.53 2.81
CA ILE A 531 -11.80 3.44 3.86
C ILE A 531 -11.45 2.31 4.84
N ALA A 532 -11.02 1.13 4.37
CA ALA A 532 -10.63 0.03 5.25
C ALA A 532 -9.48 0.41 6.19
N GLN A 533 -8.45 1.11 5.68
CA GLN A 533 -7.38 1.66 6.51
C GLN A 533 -7.93 2.66 7.53
N SER A 534 -8.71 3.65 7.08
CA SER A 534 -9.26 4.71 7.95
C SER A 534 -10.17 4.18 9.07
N LEU A 535 -10.94 3.13 8.77
CA LEU A 535 -11.78 2.42 9.74
C LEU A 535 -10.95 1.68 10.78
N THR A 536 -9.88 0.99 10.34
CA THR A 536 -8.94 0.29 11.23
C THR A 536 -8.24 1.29 12.17
N GLU A 537 -7.90 2.47 11.67
CA GLU A 537 -7.32 3.58 12.44
C GLU A 537 -8.30 4.22 13.44
N GLN A 538 -9.62 4.00 13.34
CA GLN A 538 -10.58 4.42 14.38
C GLN A 538 -10.59 3.49 15.61
N GLY A 539 -9.96 2.32 15.53
CA GLY A 539 -9.89 1.36 16.64
C GLY A 539 -9.18 1.93 17.87
N ASN A 540 -9.64 1.53 19.06
CA ASN A 540 -9.04 1.92 20.32
C ASN A 540 -8.69 0.69 21.18
N LYS A 541 -8.26 0.89 22.43
CA LYS A 541 -7.79 -0.20 23.32
C LYS A 541 -8.93 -1.05 23.93
N GLU A 542 -10.16 -0.56 23.90
CA GLU A 542 -11.35 -1.22 24.45
C GLU A 542 -12.22 -1.85 23.34
N VAL A 543 -12.26 -1.22 22.16
CA VAL A 543 -13.03 -1.65 20.99
C VAL A 543 -12.13 -1.64 19.75
N GLY A 544 -11.91 -2.82 19.16
CA GLY A 544 -11.20 -2.98 17.89
C GLY A 544 -12.13 -2.80 16.69
N VAL A 545 -11.60 -2.39 15.54
CA VAL A 545 -12.35 -2.35 14.26
C VAL A 545 -11.68 -3.30 13.28
N ASN A 546 -12.38 -4.37 12.91
CA ASN A 546 -11.85 -5.44 12.08
C ASN A 546 -12.59 -5.50 10.74
N VAL A 547 -11.92 -5.11 9.66
CA VAL A 547 -12.45 -5.27 8.29
C VAL A 547 -12.23 -6.72 7.84
N ILE A 548 -13.27 -7.56 7.98
CA ILE A 548 -13.20 -9.00 7.69
C ILE A 548 -13.07 -9.27 6.19
N HIS A 549 -13.83 -8.52 5.39
CA HIS A 549 -13.87 -8.68 3.95
C HIS A 549 -14.02 -7.32 3.29
N GLN A 550 -13.21 -7.09 2.27
CA GLN A 550 -13.23 -5.87 1.46
C GLN A 550 -13.26 -6.27 -0.02
N ALA A 551 -14.19 -5.72 -0.79
CA ALA A 551 -14.33 -6.05 -2.21
C ALA A 551 -15.06 -4.97 -3.00
N VAL A 552 -14.83 -4.96 -4.31
CA VAL A 552 -15.46 -4.03 -5.25
C VAL A 552 -16.75 -4.63 -5.83
N GLY A 553 -17.77 -3.80 -5.99
CA GLY A 553 -19.09 -4.15 -6.52
C GLY A 553 -20.23 -3.98 -5.52
N GLY A 554 -21.46 -4.23 -5.99
CA GLY A 554 -22.65 -4.17 -5.13
C GLY A 554 -22.68 -5.22 -4.03
N ILE A 555 -23.38 -4.93 -2.93
CA ILE A 555 -23.59 -5.87 -1.83
C ILE A 555 -24.53 -6.98 -2.29
N THR A 556 -24.09 -8.24 -2.11
CA THR A 556 -24.80 -9.46 -2.53
C THR A 556 -25.29 -10.28 -1.33
N GLU A 557 -26.19 -11.23 -1.57
CA GLU A 557 -26.67 -12.18 -0.53
C GLU A 557 -25.51 -12.93 0.15
N ALA A 558 -24.45 -13.28 -0.59
CA ALA A 558 -23.28 -13.96 -0.03
C ALA A 558 -22.53 -13.10 1.01
N ASP A 559 -22.56 -11.77 0.85
CA ASP A 559 -21.93 -10.83 1.80
C ASP A 559 -22.76 -10.72 3.09
N ILE A 560 -24.09 -10.75 2.97
CA ILE A 560 -25.01 -10.80 4.12
C ILE A 560 -24.80 -12.09 4.92
N LEU A 561 -24.73 -13.24 4.25
CA LEU A 561 -24.49 -14.54 4.90
C LEU A 561 -23.12 -14.60 5.60
N LEU A 562 -22.10 -13.97 5.03
CA LEU A 562 -20.78 -13.84 5.66
C LEU A 562 -20.83 -12.94 6.90
N ALA A 563 -21.62 -11.88 6.86
CA ALA A 563 -21.90 -11.02 8.01
C ALA A 563 -22.66 -11.78 9.13
N THR A 564 -23.65 -12.63 8.80
CA THR A 564 -24.34 -13.48 9.78
C THR A 564 -23.36 -14.39 10.50
N ALA A 565 -22.50 -15.08 9.73
CA ALA A 565 -21.55 -16.05 10.26
C ALA A 565 -20.45 -15.40 11.14
N SER A 566 -20.17 -14.11 10.92
CA SER A 566 -19.05 -13.38 11.53
C SER A 566 -19.49 -12.29 12.51
N ASN A 567 -20.81 -12.14 12.74
CA ASN A 567 -21.43 -11.05 13.49
C ASN A 567 -20.88 -9.67 13.09
N ALA A 568 -20.96 -9.36 11.79
CA ALA A 568 -20.42 -8.14 11.20
C ALA A 568 -21.53 -7.22 10.67
N ILE A 569 -21.29 -5.92 10.66
CA ILE A 569 -22.11 -4.96 9.89
C ILE A 569 -21.66 -4.90 8.43
N VAL A 570 -22.56 -4.58 7.51
CA VAL A 570 -22.23 -4.45 6.09
C VAL A 570 -22.31 -2.98 5.67
N VAL A 571 -21.19 -2.46 5.17
CA VAL A 571 -21.03 -1.07 4.76
C VAL A 571 -20.75 -1.01 3.26
N GLY A 572 -21.62 -0.31 2.53
CA GLY A 572 -21.45 0.02 1.13
C GLY A 572 -21.00 1.47 0.96
N PHE A 573 -20.00 1.69 0.12
CA PHE A 573 -19.54 3.02 -0.28
C PHE A 573 -19.81 3.25 -1.78
N ASN A 574 -20.64 4.24 -2.10
CA ASN A 574 -21.19 4.50 -3.43
C ASN A 574 -21.87 3.27 -4.10
N VAL A 575 -22.19 2.23 -3.32
CA VAL A 575 -22.82 0.99 -3.79
C VAL A 575 -24.06 0.64 -2.97
N HIS A 576 -25.05 0.11 -3.67
CA HIS A 576 -26.35 -0.24 -3.13
C HIS A 576 -26.54 -1.77 -3.11
N PRO A 577 -27.21 -2.33 -2.08
CA PRO A 577 -27.51 -3.75 -1.99
C PRO A 577 -28.44 -4.22 -3.11
N THR A 578 -28.30 -5.48 -3.50
CA THR A 578 -29.27 -6.14 -4.39
C THR A 578 -30.59 -6.40 -3.65
N THR A 579 -31.67 -6.58 -4.41
CA THR A 579 -32.99 -6.88 -3.84
C THR A 579 -33.00 -8.19 -3.07
N GLU A 580 -32.20 -9.19 -3.48
CA GLU A 580 -32.00 -10.41 -2.69
C GLU A 580 -31.26 -10.12 -1.38
N ALA A 581 -30.15 -9.36 -1.43
CA ALA A 581 -29.36 -9.01 -0.24
C ALA A 581 -30.21 -8.30 0.82
N LEU A 582 -30.99 -7.28 0.42
CA LEU A 582 -31.85 -6.53 1.35
C LEU A 582 -32.91 -7.44 2.02
N ARG A 583 -33.49 -8.37 1.25
CA ARG A 583 -34.50 -9.29 1.77
C ARG A 583 -33.91 -10.33 2.73
N THR A 584 -32.64 -10.69 2.55
CA THR A 584 -31.90 -11.59 3.45
C THR A 584 -31.39 -10.84 4.68
N SER A 585 -31.00 -9.55 4.58
CA SER A 585 -30.61 -8.75 5.74
C SER A 585 -31.78 -8.49 6.69
N ASP A 586 -32.99 -8.22 6.16
CA ASP A 586 -34.21 -8.10 6.95
C ASP A 586 -34.60 -9.40 7.68
N ALA A 587 -34.26 -10.57 7.09
CA ALA A 587 -34.59 -11.88 7.64
C ALA A 587 -33.59 -12.33 8.73
N GLU A 588 -32.30 -12.05 8.53
CA GLU A 588 -31.21 -12.40 9.47
C GLU A 588 -30.94 -11.30 10.52
N GLY A 589 -31.51 -10.10 10.34
CA GLY A 589 -31.39 -8.97 11.28
C GLY A 589 -30.06 -8.21 11.19
N ILE A 590 -29.48 -8.10 10.00
CA ILE A 590 -28.16 -7.48 9.77
C ILE A 590 -28.30 -6.02 9.34
N ASP A 591 -27.56 -5.12 9.99
CA ASP A 591 -27.47 -3.72 9.58
C ASP A 591 -26.64 -3.58 8.30
N VAL A 592 -27.26 -3.00 7.26
CA VAL A 592 -26.69 -2.76 5.94
C VAL A 592 -26.84 -1.28 5.63
N ARG A 593 -25.72 -0.56 5.55
CA ARG A 593 -25.72 0.90 5.29
C ARG A 593 -24.94 1.23 4.03
N SER A 594 -25.50 2.12 3.22
CA SER A 594 -24.85 2.69 2.03
C SER A 594 -24.55 4.17 2.26
N TYR A 595 -23.31 4.58 2.02
CA TYR A 595 -22.84 5.96 2.14
C TYR A 595 -22.25 6.45 0.83
N ASN A 596 -22.37 7.75 0.56
CA ASN A 596 -21.76 8.39 -0.62
C ASN A 596 -20.67 9.42 -0.23
N VAL A 597 -20.47 9.66 1.07
CA VAL A 597 -19.50 10.60 1.62
C VAL A 597 -18.72 9.92 2.74
N ILE A 598 -17.38 9.92 2.64
CA ILE A 598 -16.52 9.18 3.58
C ILE A 598 -16.65 9.64 5.04
N TYR A 599 -16.92 10.93 5.27
CA TYR A 599 -17.10 11.49 6.61
C TYR A 599 -18.34 10.93 7.33
N GLU A 600 -19.45 10.74 6.63
CA GLU A 600 -20.69 10.17 7.21
C GLU A 600 -20.43 8.73 7.68
N LEU A 601 -19.77 7.94 6.83
CA LEU A 601 -19.35 6.57 7.12
C LEU A 601 -18.45 6.49 8.35
N ILE A 602 -17.42 7.34 8.44
CA ILE A 602 -16.47 7.33 9.58
C ILE A 602 -17.18 7.78 10.87
N ASN A 603 -18.05 8.79 10.79
CA ASN A 603 -18.79 9.30 11.96
C ASN A 603 -19.81 8.27 12.48
N ASP A 604 -20.56 7.60 11.61
CA ASP A 604 -21.51 6.56 11.99
C ASP A 604 -20.78 5.35 12.62
N VAL A 605 -19.64 4.92 12.07
CA VAL A 605 -18.83 3.87 12.69
C VAL A 605 -18.25 4.32 14.03
N ARG A 606 -17.79 5.57 14.17
CA ARG A 606 -17.36 6.11 15.47
C ARG A 606 -18.51 6.10 16.48
N SER A 607 -19.72 6.50 16.09
CA SER A 607 -20.91 6.43 16.95
C SER A 607 -21.30 5.00 17.33
N ALA A 608 -21.08 4.02 16.44
CA ALA A 608 -21.25 2.61 16.77
C ALA A 608 -20.22 2.13 17.81
N ILE A 609 -18.95 2.53 17.67
CA ILE A 609 -17.89 2.27 18.66
C ILE A 609 -18.24 2.90 20.02
N GLU A 610 -18.68 4.18 20.04
CA GLU A 610 -19.15 4.85 21.26
C GLU A 610 -20.28 4.08 21.95
N GLY A 611 -21.24 3.54 21.18
CA GLY A 611 -22.32 2.70 21.69
C GLY A 611 -21.88 1.33 22.25
N MET A 612 -20.66 0.89 21.95
CA MET A 612 -20.06 -0.35 22.48
C MET A 612 -19.18 -0.12 23.72
N LEU A 613 -18.78 1.13 23.97
CA LEU A 613 -18.03 1.53 25.18
C LEU A 613 -18.88 1.32 26.44
N GLU A 614 -18.22 0.97 27.53
CA GLU A 614 -18.89 0.86 28.82
C GLU A 614 -19.07 2.27 29.43
N PRO A 615 -20.26 2.61 29.96
CA PRO A 615 -20.50 3.93 30.50
C PRO A 615 -19.63 4.19 31.72
N GLU A 616 -19.15 5.41 31.85
CA GLU A 616 -18.34 5.80 33.00
C GLU A 616 -19.23 5.94 34.24
N VAL A 617 -18.91 5.16 35.28
CA VAL A 617 -19.56 5.27 36.58
C VAL A 617 -18.96 6.46 37.31
N ARG A 618 -19.73 7.54 37.44
CA ARG A 618 -19.34 8.72 38.21
C ARG A 618 -20.14 8.80 39.49
N GLU A 619 -19.44 8.95 40.61
CA GLU A 619 -20.07 9.23 41.89
C GLU A 619 -20.52 10.69 41.96
N VAL A 620 -21.82 10.91 42.20
CA VAL A 620 -22.42 12.23 42.38
C VAL A 620 -22.95 12.34 43.81
N VAL A 621 -22.38 13.25 44.59
CA VAL A 621 -22.83 13.52 45.96
C VAL A 621 -24.20 14.20 45.94
N LEU A 622 -25.21 13.51 46.47
CA LEU A 622 -26.59 13.98 46.56
C LEU A 622 -26.79 14.96 47.72
N GLY A 623 -26.04 14.78 48.81
CA GLY A 623 -26.13 15.63 49.98
C GLY A 623 -25.22 15.22 51.13
N ARG A 624 -25.13 16.14 52.10
CA ARG A 624 -24.35 15.98 53.33
C ARG A 624 -25.24 16.27 54.54
N ALA A 625 -25.01 15.53 55.62
CA ALA A 625 -25.66 15.74 56.90
C ALA A 625 -24.62 15.65 58.03
N ILE A 626 -24.79 16.45 59.09
CA ILE A 626 -23.88 16.45 60.25
C ILE A 626 -24.60 15.82 61.43
N ILE A 627 -23.97 14.86 62.10
CA ILE A 627 -24.51 14.23 63.31
C ILE A 627 -24.48 15.23 64.46
N ARG A 628 -25.64 15.50 65.05
CA ARG A 628 -25.81 16.38 66.22
C ARG A 628 -25.95 15.59 67.52
N GLU A 629 -26.78 14.55 67.49
CA GLU A 629 -27.06 13.69 68.64
C GLU A 629 -27.14 12.23 68.18
N ILE A 630 -26.97 11.30 69.12
CA ILE A 630 -26.98 9.87 68.85
C ILE A 630 -28.00 9.22 69.77
N PHE A 631 -28.96 8.50 69.18
CA PHE A 631 -30.07 7.87 69.88
C PHE A 631 -29.93 6.35 69.82
N GLN A 632 -30.10 5.68 70.97
CA GLN A 632 -30.18 4.23 71.01
C GLN A 632 -31.65 3.81 71.04
N VAL A 633 -32.15 3.24 69.94
CA VAL A 633 -33.59 2.95 69.76
C VAL A 633 -33.86 1.45 69.96
N PRO A 634 -34.74 1.05 70.89
CA PRO A 634 -35.08 -0.36 71.09
C PRO A 634 -35.58 -1.02 69.79
N ARG A 635 -34.93 -2.12 69.38
CA ARG A 635 -35.15 -2.88 68.14
C ARG A 635 -34.68 -2.22 66.82
N ALA A 636 -34.17 -1.00 66.82
CA ALA A 636 -33.74 -0.30 65.59
C ALA A 636 -32.25 0.14 65.60
N GLY A 637 -31.45 -0.33 66.57
CA GLY A 637 -30.01 -0.06 66.64
C GLY A 637 -29.67 1.35 67.12
N ILE A 638 -28.49 1.82 66.75
CA ILE A 638 -28.03 3.19 66.97
C ILE A 638 -28.48 4.05 65.79
N VAL A 639 -29.13 5.17 66.08
CA VAL A 639 -29.66 6.12 65.08
C VAL A 639 -28.95 7.46 65.26
N ALA A 640 -28.31 7.94 64.20
CA ALA A 640 -27.68 9.25 64.15
C ALA A 640 -28.74 10.35 63.91
N GLY A 641 -28.98 11.18 64.91
CA GLY A 641 -29.76 12.42 64.77
C GLY A 641 -28.94 13.45 64.01
N SER A 642 -29.27 13.63 62.73
CA SER A 642 -28.45 14.36 61.76
C SER A 642 -29.20 15.54 61.14
N TYR A 643 -28.49 16.65 60.94
CA TYR A 643 -29.00 17.84 60.27
C TYR A 643 -28.44 17.92 58.85
N VAL A 644 -29.31 17.95 57.83
CA VAL A 644 -28.90 18.02 56.42
C VAL A 644 -28.40 19.44 56.11
N ASN A 645 -27.08 19.60 55.95
CA ASN A 645 -26.45 20.91 55.78
C ASN A 645 -26.43 21.37 54.31
N TRP A 646 -26.45 20.43 53.35
CA TRP A 646 -26.40 20.71 51.92
C TRP A 646 -26.97 19.53 51.13
N GLY A 647 -27.71 19.81 50.04
CA GLY A 647 -28.30 18.77 49.20
C GLY A 647 -29.42 17.98 49.90
N LYS A 648 -29.55 16.68 49.59
CA LYS A 648 -30.54 15.79 50.19
C LYS A 648 -29.96 14.42 50.55
N VAL A 649 -30.54 13.79 51.57
CA VAL A 649 -30.27 12.39 51.93
C VAL A 649 -31.45 11.55 51.46
N VAL A 650 -31.18 10.42 50.79
CA VAL A 650 -32.20 9.55 50.19
C VAL A 650 -32.08 8.15 50.79
N HIS A 651 -33.21 7.51 51.09
CA HIS A 651 -33.24 6.14 51.62
C HIS A 651 -32.70 5.13 50.60
N ASN A 652 -32.05 4.06 51.07
CA ASN A 652 -31.44 2.99 50.27
C ASN A 652 -30.34 3.43 49.27
N GLN A 653 -29.84 4.67 49.34
CA GLN A 653 -28.64 5.10 48.63
C GLN A 653 -27.37 4.84 49.46
N PRO A 654 -26.18 4.68 48.81
CA PRO A 654 -24.92 4.51 49.50
C PRO A 654 -24.50 5.80 50.22
N LEU A 655 -23.86 5.62 51.37
CA LEU A 655 -23.56 6.69 52.31
C LEU A 655 -22.20 6.44 52.98
N ARG A 656 -21.39 7.51 53.03
CA ARG A 656 -20.05 7.54 53.63
C ARG A 656 -20.06 8.29 54.96
N VAL A 657 -19.39 7.71 55.96
CA VAL A 657 -19.14 8.36 57.25
C VAL A 657 -17.75 8.98 57.23
N LEU A 658 -17.69 10.30 57.32
CA LEU A 658 -16.47 11.11 57.28
C LEU A 658 -16.21 11.74 58.65
N ARG A 659 -15.06 11.43 59.26
CA ARG A 659 -14.60 12.00 60.53
C ARG A 659 -13.31 12.76 60.31
N ASN A 660 -13.29 14.06 60.56
CA ASN A 660 -12.16 14.95 60.25
C ASN A 660 -11.68 14.80 58.78
N ASN A 661 -12.61 14.77 57.82
CA ASN A 661 -12.38 14.53 56.39
C ASN A 661 -11.68 13.19 56.05
N ARG A 662 -11.72 12.18 56.93
CA ARG A 662 -11.30 10.81 56.64
C ARG A 662 -12.50 9.89 56.57
N LEU A 663 -12.54 9.04 55.53
CA LEU A 663 -13.53 7.97 55.42
C LEU A 663 -13.31 6.97 56.55
N ILE A 664 -14.35 6.76 57.37
CA ILE A 664 -14.37 5.80 58.47
C ILE A 664 -15.15 4.55 58.06
N TYR A 665 -16.27 4.73 57.37
CA TYR A 665 -17.15 3.66 56.93
C TYR A 665 -17.90 4.05 55.66
N GLU A 666 -18.30 3.04 54.90
CA GLU A 666 -19.09 3.14 53.69
C GLU A 666 -20.12 2.01 53.70
N GLY A 667 -21.40 2.36 53.54
CA GLY A 667 -22.49 1.40 53.63
C GLY A 667 -23.76 1.95 52.97
N LYS A 668 -24.90 1.31 53.23
CA LYS A 668 -26.21 1.76 52.72
C LYS A 668 -27.08 2.27 53.86
N THR A 669 -27.95 3.23 53.53
CA THR A 669 -28.91 3.78 54.48
C THR A 669 -30.01 2.73 54.76
N ASP A 670 -29.96 2.08 55.91
CA ASP A 670 -30.93 1.06 56.35
C ASP A 670 -32.30 1.69 56.66
N SER A 671 -32.32 2.77 57.44
CA SER A 671 -33.54 3.52 57.71
C SER A 671 -33.31 5.02 57.78
N LEU A 672 -34.26 5.76 57.21
CA LEU A 672 -34.32 7.22 57.19
C LEU A 672 -35.67 7.65 57.77
N ARG A 673 -35.64 8.35 58.91
CA ARG A 673 -36.84 8.78 59.64
C ARG A 673 -36.85 10.26 59.92
N ARG A 674 -38.06 10.83 59.96
CA ARG A 674 -38.30 12.18 60.48
C ARG A 674 -39.39 12.11 61.53
N PHE A 675 -39.06 12.50 62.77
CA PHE A 675 -39.88 12.27 63.96
C PHE A 675 -40.22 10.78 64.15
N GLN A 676 -41.43 10.34 63.79
CA GLN A 676 -41.89 8.95 63.90
C GLN A 676 -42.10 8.27 62.55
N ASP A 677 -42.05 9.03 61.45
CA ASP A 677 -42.37 8.55 60.10
C ASP A 677 -41.11 8.12 59.34
N ASN A 678 -41.21 7.01 58.59
CA ASN A 678 -40.19 6.64 57.59
C ASN A 678 -40.36 7.56 56.37
N VAL A 679 -39.27 8.15 55.88
CA VAL A 679 -39.30 9.10 54.75
C VAL A 679 -38.32 8.67 53.67
N GLY A 680 -38.73 8.78 52.40
CA GLY A 680 -37.91 8.37 51.25
C GLY A 680 -36.74 9.32 50.98
N GLU A 681 -36.88 10.60 51.27
CA GLU A 681 -35.81 11.59 51.19
C GLU A 681 -35.98 12.71 52.23
N VAL A 682 -34.88 13.37 52.59
CA VAL A 682 -34.82 14.53 53.48
C VAL A 682 -34.00 15.62 52.82
N ALA A 683 -34.63 16.78 52.61
CA ALA A 683 -34.02 17.95 51.98
C ALA A 683 -33.17 18.79 52.96
N THR A 684 -32.40 19.74 52.42
CA THR A 684 -31.56 20.67 53.18
C THR A 684 -32.36 21.42 54.26
N ASN A 685 -31.69 21.73 55.38
CA ASN A 685 -32.25 22.42 56.55
C ASN A 685 -33.33 21.67 57.33
N TYR A 686 -33.43 20.35 57.14
CA TYR A 686 -34.24 19.49 57.99
C TYR A 686 -33.39 18.52 58.82
N GLU A 687 -33.92 18.17 59.99
CA GLU A 687 -33.41 17.14 60.87
C GLU A 687 -34.01 15.78 60.53
N CYS A 688 -33.21 14.73 60.67
CA CYS A 688 -33.60 13.34 60.42
C CYS A 688 -32.82 12.38 61.31
N GLY A 689 -33.40 11.21 61.57
CA GLY A 689 -32.71 10.05 62.10
C GLY A 689 -32.23 9.17 60.96
N ILE A 690 -30.92 8.92 60.89
CA ILE A 690 -30.28 8.04 59.90
C ILE A 690 -29.72 6.81 60.62
N SER A 691 -30.00 5.62 60.09
CA SER A 691 -29.33 4.38 60.46
C SER A 691 -28.62 3.80 59.24
N ILE A 692 -27.43 3.21 59.45
CA ILE A 692 -26.60 2.63 58.39
C ILE A 692 -26.48 1.12 58.65
N ASP A 693 -26.62 0.32 57.60
CA ASP A 693 -26.42 -1.12 57.72
C ASP A 693 -24.99 -1.44 58.18
N GLY A 694 -24.86 -2.25 59.23
CA GLY A 694 -23.58 -2.73 59.75
C GLY A 694 -22.68 -1.71 60.48
N PHE A 695 -23.14 -0.49 60.82
CA PHE A 695 -22.29 0.53 61.47
C PHE A 695 -22.92 1.22 62.70
N ASP A 696 -22.21 1.14 63.83
CA ASP A 696 -22.64 1.65 65.14
C ASP A 696 -21.71 2.73 65.77
N ASP A 697 -20.44 2.91 65.33
CA ASP A 697 -19.49 3.90 65.91
C ASP A 697 -19.74 5.33 65.38
N PHE A 698 -20.96 5.83 65.51
CA PHE A 698 -21.25 7.25 65.25
C PHE A 698 -20.64 8.15 66.33
N LYS A 699 -20.15 9.34 65.94
CA LYS A 699 -19.74 10.41 66.86
C LYS A 699 -20.41 11.72 66.45
N ILE A 700 -20.63 12.58 67.46
CA ILE A 700 -21.11 13.94 67.25
C ILE A 700 -20.09 14.68 66.38
N ASP A 701 -20.59 15.53 65.47
CA ASP A 701 -19.85 16.26 64.44
C ASP A 701 -19.22 15.40 63.32
N ASP A 702 -19.48 14.08 63.24
CA ASP A 702 -19.20 13.31 62.03
C ASP A 702 -20.11 13.80 60.86
N VAL A 703 -19.58 13.73 59.64
CA VAL A 703 -20.28 14.11 58.41
C VAL A 703 -20.70 12.87 57.65
N LEU A 704 -21.99 12.75 57.39
CA LEU A 704 -22.61 11.73 56.56
C LEU A 704 -22.75 12.26 55.14
N GLU A 705 -22.10 11.63 54.17
CA GLU A 705 -22.14 12.01 52.75
C GLU A 705 -22.92 10.95 51.95
N CYS A 706 -24.10 11.32 51.47
CA CYS A 706 -24.94 10.48 50.61
C CYS A 706 -24.57 10.75 49.15
N TYR A 707 -24.32 9.69 48.38
CA TYR A 707 -23.99 9.79 46.96
C TYR A 707 -24.81 8.79 46.15
N THR A 708 -24.78 8.92 44.83
CA THR A 708 -25.29 7.92 43.88
C THR A 708 -24.24 7.69 42.81
N GLU A 709 -24.25 6.50 42.23
CA GLU A 709 -23.58 6.23 40.96
C GLU A 709 -24.47 6.78 39.83
N GLU A 710 -23.88 7.56 38.92
CA GLU A 710 -24.48 8.01 37.66
C GLU A 710 -23.68 7.39 36.50
N TYR A 711 -24.38 6.74 35.58
CA TYR A 711 -23.79 6.11 34.39
C TYR A 711 -23.76 7.12 33.25
N ILE A 712 -22.58 7.66 32.94
CA ILE A 712 -22.39 8.65 31.88
C ILE A 712 -21.90 7.95 30.62
N ALA A 713 -22.64 8.07 29.51
CA ALA A 713 -22.20 7.55 28.22
C ALA A 713 -20.90 8.25 27.78
N ARG A 714 -19.87 7.45 27.46
CA ARG A 714 -18.58 7.94 26.97
C ARG A 714 -18.66 8.37 25.50
N LYS A 715 -17.73 9.23 25.10
CA LYS A 715 -17.50 9.69 23.72
C LYS A 715 -16.02 9.62 23.38
N LEU A 716 -15.70 9.55 22.09
CA LEU A 716 -14.34 9.45 21.54
C LEU A 716 -13.76 10.80 21.11
#